data_AF-A0AAP9Y958-F1
#
_entry.id   AF-A0AAP9Y958-F1
#
_cell.length_a   1.000
_cell.length_b   1.000
_cell.length_c   1.000
_cell.angle_alpha   90.00
_cell.angle_beta   90.00
_cell.angle_gamma   90.00
#
_symmetry.space_group_name_H-M   'P 1'
#
loop_
_entity.id
_entity.type
_entity.pdbx_description
1 polymer ?
#
loop_
_entity_poly.entity_id
_entity_poly.type
_entity_poly.pdbx_seq_one_letter_code
_entity_poly.pdbx_strand_id
1 'polypeptide(L)'
;MSAPAFADEPPAPTGVPAAVPLSNTPKIANWQQLQYGLFMHFGVYSLYGGNYKGHRQHMGYPEQIKAWEKIPTEEYKAMAKGLASNFDASAICKTARDAGMKYLMITSKHHDGFAMWDTKTTDYNIVKLSDYGKDPMKELSTECNKLGVKMAFYFSIIDWTKHEPEPYGNQNPITEELMTGTIKPQITELLTNYGPIQEFWFDMGGPTADQSQRMAQWVHELQPDTMVNSRVWNKAGDFEVGGDNSVTTDFHMAPWESIRSIFPSCWGYCTWADRSASRKGTKIHELVSNLVGTIASGGQFAYNIGPKGDGTIEEFDTSVVTEVGSWLKRHPDALTGARPTWFPAPDWGKVTTKANALYFIPEDWKDGKTLTLPGVGSRVTGVTVDGTGRALEYKQDGTTLTVTESGEDPEPGLRPVIKVTFDEEPTYLPTQTVTAVDGATIAANQFFGRASAMRYSGAQTYDAYLVNKGDKPITEMTLKFSGKFAAETAYKITLGTTSIEASGAQINAGEVGQGFTLEPGKVTPLRVELAHPAYYADPIGIGEPSATIHVYGEGSDTQPPVITENPASVSVTEGENATFTVAASGRPAPTIAWYRVPKGATEGTLIEGATEASYTLKTTIDDDGAQFYAVATNSNGSTTSARATLTVTKASNNLALNKAASMSSTGWGGVASRAVDGNTDGVWDNGSLAHTGRQANPWWEVDLGQNHYLGTVNVWNRSASDDCQGTPCNQRLHDFWVIASKERLSDTFDPATAAEADGVHMIKVEGVGGRPTAVDFKGADARYIRVLQPTSLGEFALAEVEAFAAQGSDPDPEDKPVAPEIRPLAVTANPAKDAQINGDGAFRTVTAKKGTQVTIKATVSGKPDPTLSWQIKRKGSDSWETLDKEKGAELTFAVDDAYNGAVIRLTARNEAGAAESGLVAIAVASDPAPDPTPDPKPDHTVGTWMHDGIGWWWKITGGGYAKNETLTLGGSVYRFDHHGYMITGWVYWEGAWRYHNDSGAQVSGWMGQDGRWFYLRPDTGAMVTGWEKIADKWYLFASNGVMVTGWNNVNGSWYYLDPSGAMHTGWLQLGSTWYLLEDNGAMVTGWKLMGDTWYYFDASGAMATGWLQIGNHWYYFGEGGDMYTGRHQIGGRWYNFASSGEWLG
;
A
#
# COMPACT_ATOMS: atom_id res chain seq x y z
N MET A 1 -57.76 -38.35 35.73
CA MET A 1 -57.08 -37.35 34.90
C MET A 1 -55.73 -37.11 35.54
N SER A 2 -54.64 -37.37 34.83
CA SER A 2 -53.29 -37.05 35.31
C SER A 2 -53.05 -35.55 35.13
N ALA A 3 -52.29 -34.92 36.03
CA ALA A 3 -51.82 -33.56 35.79
C ALA A 3 -50.86 -33.55 34.59
N PRO A 4 -50.76 -32.43 33.83
CA PRO A 4 -49.69 -32.26 32.87
C PRO A 4 -48.34 -32.36 33.58
N ALA A 5 -47.37 -33.01 32.94
CA ALA A 5 -45.98 -32.80 33.32
C ALA A 5 -45.65 -31.32 33.02
N PHE A 6 -44.96 -30.65 33.94
CA PHE A 6 -44.25 -29.43 33.58
C PHE A 6 -43.16 -29.82 32.58
N ALA A 7 -42.99 -29.03 31.52
CA ALA A 7 -41.80 -29.14 30.69
C ALA A 7 -40.59 -28.74 31.55
N ASP A 8 -39.47 -29.43 31.38
CA ASP A 8 -38.21 -29.06 32.05
C ASP A 8 -37.81 -27.63 31.66
N GLU A 9 -37.17 -26.89 32.58
CA GLU A 9 -36.69 -25.55 32.28
C GLU A 9 -35.62 -25.60 31.17
N PRO A 10 -35.60 -24.66 30.20
CA PRO A 10 -34.63 -24.69 29.12
C PRO A 10 -33.18 -24.67 29.63
N PRO A 11 -32.26 -25.41 28.97
CA PRO A 11 -30.88 -25.53 29.43
C PRO A 11 -30.17 -24.17 29.46
N ALA A 12 -29.44 -23.93 30.56
CA ALA A 12 -28.68 -22.70 30.76
C ALA A 12 -27.59 -22.54 29.68
N PRO A 13 -27.34 -21.31 29.17
CA PRO A 13 -26.30 -21.07 28.17
C PRO A 13 -24.89 -21.50 28.61
N THR A 14 -24.32 -22.45 27.88
CA THR A 14 -22.92 -22.89 27.97
C THR A 14 -22.05 -22.06 27.03
N GLY A 15 -20.93 -21.52 27.54
CA GLY A 15 -20.06 -20.62 26.78
C GLY A 15 -19.19 -21.34 25.74
N VAL A 16 -18.51 -20.54 24.91
CA VAL A 16 -17.43 -21.03 24.02
C VAL A 16 -16.14 -21.17 24.84
N PRO A 17 -15.14 -22.00 24.45
CA PRO A 17 -13.83 -22.01 25.12
C PRO A 17 -13.23 -20.60 25.19
N ALA A 18 -12.75 -20.16 26.35
CA ALA A 18 -12.25 -18.79 26.53
C ALA A 18 -10.94 -18.54 25.77
N ALA A 19 -10.19 -19.59 25.43
CA ALA A 19 -8.95 -19.52 24.68
C ALA A 19 -9.20 -19.14 23.22
N VAL A 20 -8.43 -18.16 22.74
CA VAL A 20 -8.29 -17.94 21.29
C VAL A 20 -7.44 -19.09 20.73
N PRO A 21 -7.93 -19.83 19.72
CA PRO A 21 -7.20 -20.96 19.15
C PRO A 21 -5.87 -20.51 18.52
N LEU A 22 -5.01 -21.47 18.21
CA LEU A 22 -3.89 -21.25 17.30
C LEU A 22 -4.42 -21.15 15.86
N SER A 23 -3.60 -20.61 14.94
CA SER A 23 -3.88 -20.72 13.51
C SER A 23 -3.99 -22.20 13.09
N ASN A 24 -4.87 -22.48 12.12
CA ASN A 24 -4.95 -23.81 11.51
C ASN A 24 -3.77 -24.12 10.58
N THR A 25 -2.96 -23.11 10.24
CA THR A 25 -1.72 -23.27 9.45
C THR A 25 -0.56 -23.68 10.38
N PRO A 26 0.02 -24.89 10.27
CA PRO A 26 0.97 -25.41 11.27
C PRO A 26 2.21 -24.55 11.50
N LYS A 27 2.78 -23.96 10.44
CA LYS A 27 3.90 -23.00 10.49
C LYS A 27 3.59 -21.84 11.46
N ILE A 28 2.44 -21.19 11.24
CA ILE A 28 1.95 -20.06 12.04
C ILE A 28 1.61 -20.52 13.47
N ALA A 29 1.00 -21.69 13.62
CA ALA A 29 0.68 -22.26 14.94
C ALA A 29 1.93 -22.55 15.79
N ASN A 30 3.00 -23.05 15.17
CA ASN A 30 4.28 -23.30 15.82
C ASN A 30 4.95 -21.98 16.22
N TRP A 31 4.93 -20.98 15.34
CA TRP A 31 5.43 -19.64 15.61
C TRP A 31 4.67 -18.97 16.76
N GLN A 32 3.33 -19.01 16.77
CA GLN A 32 2.45 -18.46 17.82
C GLN A 32 2.64 -19.04 19.23
N GLN A 33 3.49 -20.07 19.40
CA GLN A 33 3.88 -20.65 20.69
C GLN A 33 5.22 -20.12 21.24
N LEU A 34 5.97 -19.30 20.47
CA LEU A 34 7.26 -18.75 20.88
C LEU A 34 7.09 -17.60 21.87
N GLN A 35 6.21 -16.66 21.55
CA GLN A 35 5.69 -15.55 22.38
C GLN A 35 6.71 -14.47 22.78
N TYR A 36 7.97 -14.83 23.00
CA TYR A 36 9.00 -13.92 23.52
C TYR A 36 10.38 -14.22 22.91
N GLY A 37 11.04 -13.20 22.37
CA GLY A 37 12.35 -13.30 21.74
C GLY A 37 13.36 -12.24 22.20
N LEU A 38 14.65 -12.58 22.10
CA LEU A 38 15.74 -11.59 22.09
C LEU A 38 15.88 -11.06 20.66
N PHE A 39 16.03 -9.75 20.51
CA PHE A 39 16.53 -9.12 19.29
C PHE A 39 17.88 -8.46 19.60
N MET A 40 18.81 -8.48 18.65
CA MET A 40 20.17 -8.03 18.87
C MET A 40 20.74 -7.30 17.65
N HIS A 41 20.87 -5.98 17.76
CA HIS A 41 21.59 -5.16 16.77
C HIS A 41 23.07 -5.10 17.12
N PHE A 42 23.90 -5.82 16.37
CA PHE A 42 25.34 -5.90 16.54
C PHE A 42 26.06 -5.82 15.19
N GLY A 43 27.05 -4.94 15.10
CA GLY A 43 27.82 -4.65 13.88
C GLY A 43 28.90 -3.60 14.15
N VAL A 44 29.58 -3.10 13.11
CA VAL A 44 30.71 -2.15 13.24
C VAL A 44 30.33 -0.88 14.00
N TYR A 45 29.09 -0.41 13.85
CA TYR A 45 28.52 0.71 14.61
C TYR A 45 28.61 0.56 16.14
N SER A 46 28.58 -0.67 16.68
CA SER A 46 28.72 -0.91 18.12
C SER A 46 30.10 -0.54 18.67
N LEU A 47 31.13 -0.42 17.82
CA LEU A 47 32.46 0.07 18.21
C LEU A 47 32.50 1.59 18.37
N TYR A 48 31.70 2.31 17.59
CA TYR A 48 31.52 3.76 17.76
C TYR A 48 30.61 4.07 18.95
N GLY A 49 29.65 3.19 19.24
CA GLY A 49 28.67 3.39 20.31
C GLY A 49 27.88 4.70 20.15
N GLY A 50 27.65 5.10 18.88
CA GLY A 50 27.04 6.39 18.50
C GLY A 50 27.95 7.63 18.64
N ASN A 51 29.25 7.49 18.89
CA ASN A 51 30.19 8.62 19.01
C ASN A 51 31.24 8.59 17.91
N TYR A 52 31.62 9.75 17.40
CA TYR A 52 32.60 9.91 16.33
C TYR A 52 33.48 11.12 16.61
N LYS A 53 34.80 10.97 16.41
CA LYS A 53 35.83 12.03 16.54
C LYS A 53 35.76 12.90 17.81
N GLY A 54 35.21 12.33 18.90
CA GLY A 54 35.13 12.95 20.23
C GLY A 54 33.76 13.57 20.58
N HIS A 55 32.81 13.60 19.65
CA HIS A 55 31.43 14.05 19.90
C HIS A 55 30.41 12.93 19.71
N ARG A 56 29.18 13.20 20.17
CA ARG A 56 28.03 12.28 20.06
C ARG A 56 27.25 12.56 18.77
N GLN A 57 26.79 11.50 18.12
CA GLN A 57 25.79 11.58 17.05
C GLN A 57 24.46 12.14 17.59
N HIS A 58 23.96 13.18 16.91
CA HIS A 58 22.72 13.89 17.29
C HIS A 58 21.51 13.59 16.39
N MET A 59 21.71 12.95 15.23
CA MET A 59 20.66 12.63 14.25
C MET A 59 20.61 11.12 13.99
N GLY A 60 19.40 10.57 13.90
CA GLY A 60 19.19 9.13 13.68
C GLY A 60 19.60 8.25 14.86
N TYR A 61 19.68 6.94 14.60
CA TYR A 61 20.06 5.93 15.58
C TYR A 61 21.55 5.55 15.51
N PRO A 62 22.15 4.95 16.57
CA PRO A 62 23.58 4.61 16.63
C PRO A 62 24.06 3.70 15.50
N GLU A 63 23.24 2.74 15.09
CA GLU A 63 23.52 1.83 13.96
C GLU A 63 23.46 2.50 12.58
N GLN A 64 23.08 3.79 12.54
CA GLN A 64 23.10 4.64 11.36
C GLN A 64 24.27 5.65 11.38
N ILE A 65 25.22 5.55 12.32
CA ILE A 65 26.29 6.55 12.50
C ILE A 65 27.11 6.83 11.23
N LYS A 66 27.39 5.80 10.41
CA LYS A 66 28.12 5.93 9.13
C LYS A 66 27.48 6.99 8.22
N ALA A 67 26.15 6.96 8.13
CA ALA A 67 25.35 7.88 7.33
C ALA A 67 25.36 9.31 7.91
N TRP A 68 24.94 9.46 9.17
CA TRP A 68 24.68 10.77 9.77
C TRP A 68 25.97 11.56 10.04
N GLU A 69 27.04 10.88 10.46
CA GLU A 69 28.36 11.48 10.66
C GLU A 69 29.24 11.46 9.39
N LYS A 70 28.70 10.92 8.28
CA LYS A 70 29.36 10.81 6.96
C LYS A 70 30.76 10.19 7.06
N ILE A 71 30.85 9.07 7.77
CA ILE A 71 32.12 8.38 8.04
C ILE A 71 32.66 7.79 6.73
N PRO A 72 33.90 8.12 6.29
CA PRO A 72 34.46 7.55 5.07
C PRO A 72 34.50 6.02 5.12
N THR A 73 34.11 5.36 4.03
CA THR A 73 33.93 3.90 4.01
C THR A 73 35.21 3.13 4.34
N GLU A 74 36.40 3.66 3.98
CA GLU A 74 37.68 3.06 4.39
C GLU A 74 38.03 3.30 5.88
N GLU A 75 37.58 4.41 6.49
CA GLU A 75 37.71 4.65 7.93
C GLU A 75 36.80 3.71 8.73
N TYR A 76 35.58 3.49 8.24
CA TYR A 76 34.61 2.56 8.83
C TYR A 76 35.04 1.09 8.67
N LYS A 77 35.55 0.69 7.49
CA LYS A 77 36.20 -0.62 7.26
C LYS A 77 37.40 -0.83 8.19
N ALA A 78 38.24 0.17 8.40
CA ALA A 78 39.39 0.06 9.28
C ALA A 78 38.99 -0.14 10.75
N MET A 79 37.86 0.45 11.18
CA MET A 79 37.33 0.28 12.54
C MET A 79 36.88 -1.17 12.82
N ALA A 80 36.35 -1.88 11.81
CA ALA A 80 35.83 -3.25 11.94
C ALA A 80 36.83 -4.26 12.55
N LYS A 81 38.14 -3.97 12.51
CA LYS A 81 39.21 -4.76 13.14
C LYS A 81 38.94 -5.08 14.61
N GLY A 82 38.45 -4.09 15.38
CA GLY A 82 38.20 -4.26 16.82
C GLY A 82 36.92 -5.04 17.17
N LEU A 83 36.12 -5.47 16.19
CA LEU A 83 34.80 -6.05 16.43
C LEU A 83 34.89 -7.43 17.10
N ALA A 84 33.96 -7.73 18.01
CA ALA A 84 33.70 -9.04 18.58
C ALA A 84 34.84 -9.71 19.38
N SER A 85 35.90 -8.99 19.76
CA SER A 85 37.08 -9.54 20.45
C SER A 85 36.81 -10.35 21.74
N ASN A 86 35.67 -10.13 22.39
CA ASN A 86 35.18 -10.80 23.60
C ASN A 86 33.81 -11.49 23.38
N PHE A 87 33.40 -11.78 22.14
CA PHE A 87 32.10 -12.36 21.82
C PHE A 87 31.95 -13.83 22.26
N ASP A 88 30.89 -14.12 23.02
CA ASP A 88 30.54 -15.45 23.53
C ASP A 88 29.07 -15.80 23.19
N ALA A 89 28.89 -16.57 22.13
CA ALA A 89 27.59 -17.08 21.70
C ALA A 89 26.88 -17.94 22.76
N SER A 90 27.63 -18.66 23.60
CA SER A 90 27.07 -19.57 24.61
C SER A 90 26.49 -18.78 25.78
N ALA A 91 27.18 -17.73 26.23
CA ALA A 91 26.68 -16.79 27.22
C ALA A 91 25.44 -16.02 26.74
N ILE A 92 25.42 -15.58 25.47
CA ILE A 92 24.29 -14.88 24.87
C ILE A 92 23.05 -15.81 24.76
N CYS A 93 23.20 -16.98 24.13
CA CYS A 93 22.12 -17.95 23.99
C CYS A 93 21.60 -18.47 25.34
N LYS A 94 22.49 -18.62 26.34
CA LYS A 94 22.10 -18.94 27.72
C LYS A 94 21.30 -17.80 28.35
N THR A 95 21.68 -16.54 28.15
CA THR A 95 20.96 -15.38 28.67
C THR A 95 19.54 -15.34 28.11
N ALA A 96 19.36 -15.55 26.79
CA ALA A 96 18.04 -15.62 26.18
C ALA A 96 17.18 -16.75 26.78
N ARG A 97 17.73 -17.98 26.87
CA ARG A 97 17.06 -19.13 27.50
C ARG A 97 16.67 -18.84 28.95
N ASP A 98 17.59 -18.30 29.75
CA ASP A 98 17.40 -18.08 31.18
C ASP A 98 16.50 -16.84 31.46
N ALA A 99 16.37 -15.92 30.50
CA ALA A 99 15.33 -14.89 30.46
C ALA A 99 13.94 -15.43 30.05
N GLY A 100 13.85 -16.70 29.62
CA GLY A 100 12.61 -17.34 29.20
C GLY A 100 12.25 -17.18 27.71
N MET A 101 13.07 -16.46 26.94
CA MET A 101 12.87 -16.25 25.50
C MET A 101 13.00 -17.57 24.73
N LYS A 102 12.25 -17.70 23.63
CA LYS A 102 12.20 -18.91 22.79
C LYS A 102 12.96 -18.77 21.47
N TYR A 103 13.25 -17.53 21.05
CA TYR A 103 14.04 -17.24 19.86
C TYR A 103 15.05 -16.11 20.10
N LEU A 104 16.09 -16.08 19.27
CA LEU A 104 17.10 -15.03 19.19
C LEU A 104 17.19 -14.55 17.74
N MET A 105 16.80 -13.30 17.51
CA MET A 105 17.00 -12.56 16.27
C MET A 105 18.27 -11.71 16.36
N ILE A 106 19.12 -11.77 15.33
CA ILE A 106 20.33 -10.93 15.21
C ILE A 106 20.39 -10.26 13.84
N THR A 107 20.93 -9.04 13.78
CA THR A 107 21.32 -8.35 12.54
C THR A 107 22.40 -9.13 11.78
N SER A 108 22.00 -9.92 10.78
CA SER A 108 22.95 -10.62 9.88
C SER A 108 23.76 -9.63 9.04
N LYS A 109 23.07 -8.61 8.52
CA LYS A 109 23.61 -7.45 7.80
C LYS A 109 22.69 -6.26 8.08
N HIS A 110 23.28 -5.12 8.43
CA HIS A 110 22.55 -3.85 8.60
C HIS A 110 22.69 -2.96 7.35
N HIS A 111 22.07 -1.78 7.34
CA HIS A 111 22.08 -0.87 6.18
C HIS A 111 23.50 -0.48 5.73
N ASP A 112 24.48 -0.53 6.66
CA ASP A 112 25.88 -0.18 6.41
C ASP A 112 26.62 -1.17 5.50
N GLY A 113 25.97 -2.29 5.15
CA GLY A 113 26.44 -3.34 4.24
C GLY A 113 27.28 -4.44 4.89
N PHE A 114 27.60 -4.32 6.19
CA PHE A 114 28.59 -5.20 6.83
C PHE A 114 27.98 -6.56 7.20
N ALA A 115 28.49 -7.63 6.58
CA ALA A 115 28.00 -8.98 6.84
C ALA A 115 28.63 -9.61 8.09
N MET A 116 27.79 -10.05 9.03
CA MET A 116 28.20 -10.70 10.28
C MET A 116 28.53 -12.20 10.13
N TRP A 117 28.74 -12.68 8.91
CA TRP A 117 29.19 -14.05 8.60
C TRP A 117 30.18 -14.07 7.43
N ASP A 118 30.82 -15.20 7.13
CA ASP A 118 31.72 -15.29 5.97
C ASP A 118 30.96 -15.40 4.64
N THR A 119 30.39 -14.28 4.19
CA THR A 119 29.70 -14.21 2.89
C THR A 119 30.67 -14.22 1.72
N LYS A 120 30.29 -14.91 0.64
CA LYS A 120 31.07 -14.95 -0.61
C LYS A 120 30.81 -13.75 -1.53
N THR A 121 29.77 -12.95 -1.28
CA THR A 121 29.40 -11.80 -2.15
C THR A 121 30.22 -10.53 -1.89
N THR A 122 31.01 -10.50 -0.82
CA THR A 122 31.89 -9.37 -0.49
C THR A 122 32.99 -9.77 0.49
N ASP A 123 34.12 -9.05 0.46
CA ASP A 123 35.14 -9.12 1.51
C ASP A 123 34.84 -8.19 2.70
N TYR A 124 33.78 -7.38 2.60
CA TYR A 124 33.28 -6.51 3.67
C TYR A 124 32.43 -7.30 4.69
N ASN A 125 33.10 -8.21 5.39
CA ASN A 125 32.49 -9.12 6.36
C ASN A 125 33.34 -9.29 7.63
N ILE A 126 32.73 -9.78 8.71
CA ILE A 126 33.41 -9.92 10.01
C ILE A 126 34.61 -10.87 9.97
N VAL A 127 34.53 -11.97 9.23
CA VAL A 127 35.56 -13.02 9.21
C VAL A 127 36.85 -12.53 8.53
N LYS A 128 36.73 -11.63 7.56
CA LYS A 128 37.85 -11.09 6.78
C LYS A 128 38.41 -9.76 7.31
N LEU A 129 37.58 -8.94 7.97
CA LEU A 129 37.97 -7.58 8.41
C LEU A 129 38.11 -7.38 9.92
N SER A 130 37.62 -8.30 10.76
CA SER A 130 37.83 -8.24 12.21
C SER A 130 38.99 -9.13 12.68
N ASP A 131 39.66 -8.74 13.76
CA ASP A 131 40.65 -9.58 14.44
C ASP A 131 40.00 -10.79 15.15
N TYR A 132 38.66 -10.87 15.19
CA TYR A 132 37.92 -12.03 15.70
C TYR A 132 38.04 -13.26 14.77
N GLY A 133 38.10 -13.04 13.45
CA GLY A 133 38.37 -14.09 12.45
C GLY A 133 37.39 -15.28 12.42
N LYS A 134 36.18 -15.14 13.00
CA LYS A 134 35.16 -16.20 13.12
C LYS A 134 33.77 -15.71 12.75
N ASP A 135 32.90 -16.66 12.39
CA ASP A 135 31.48 -16.47 12.07
C ASP A 135 30.61 -16.55 13.36
N PRO A 136 30.19 -15.42 13.96
CA PRO A 136 29.33 -15.41 15.14
C PRO A 136 27.92 -15.93 14.87
N MET A 137 27.44 -15.90 13.62
CA MET A 137 26.11 -16.39 13.24
C MET A 137 26.09 -17.93 13.32
N LYS A 138 27.20 -18.57 12.93
CA LYS A 138 27.39 -20.01 13.05
C LYS A 138 27.56 -20.44 14.50
N GLU A 139 28.27 -19.66 15.32
CA GLU A 139 28.41 -19.92 16.75
C GLU A 139 27.07 -19.76 17.48
N LEU A 140 26.33 -18.65 17.27
CA LEU A 140 24.99 -18.44 17.84
C LEU A 140 24.02 -19.56 17.46
N SER A 141 23.93 -19.92 16.18
CA SER A 141 23.09 -21.04 15.75
C SER A 141 23.48 -22.35 16.45
N THR A 142 24.78 -22.62 16.59
CA THR A 142 25.26 -23.84 17.24
C THR A 142 24.94 -23.88 18.74
N GLU A 143 25.05 -22.75 19.44
CA GLU A 143 24.77 -22.67 20.88
C GLU A 143 23.27 -22.57 21.20
N CYS A 144 22.52 -21.74 20.49
CA CYS A 144 21.08 -21.56 20.72
C CYS A 144 20.30 -22.86 20.44
N ASN A 145 20.63 -23.59 19.37
CA ASN A 145 20.02 -24.90 19.10
C ASN A 145 20.30 -25.95 20.20
N LYS A 146 21.49 -25.96 20.82
CA LYS A 146 21.77 -26.83 21.99
C LYS A 146 20.89 -26.50 23.20
N LEU A 147 20.42 -25.26 23.30
CA LEU A 147 19.64 -24.73 24.41
C LEU A 147 18.12 -24.68 24.14
N GLY A 148 17.68 -25.10 22.95
CA GLY A 148 16.28 -25.04 22.53
C GLY A 148 15.79 -23.64 22.15
N VAL A 149 16.70 -22.67 22.04
CA VAL A 149 16.40 -21.32 21.53
C VAL A 149 16.49 -21.35 20.01
N LYS A 150 15.43 -20.90 19.33
CA LYS A 150 15.37 -20.82 17.87
C LYS A 150 16.22 -19.65 17.36
N MET A 151 16.82 -19.79 16.17
CA MET A 151 17.47 -18.66 15.49
C MET A 151 16.48 -17.93 14.59
N ALA A 152 16.62 -16.61 14.55
CA ALA A 152 16.01 -15.71 13.57
C ALA A 152 17.10 -14.78 13.03
N PHE A 153 16.96 -14.32 11.79
CA PHE A 153 17.92 -13.42 11.17
C PHE A 153 17.23 -12.17 10.64
N TYR A 154 17.63 -11.01 11.17
CA TYR A 154 17.34 -9.73 10.54
C TYR A 154 18.25 -9.55 9.33
N PHE A 155 17.71 -9.03 8.23
CA PHE A 155 18.43 -8.76 6.99
C PHE A 155 17.99 -7.42 6.38
N SER A 156 18.88 -6.44 6.36
CA SER A 156 18.59 -5.19 5.64
C SER A 156 18.58 -5.42 4.13
N ILE A 157 17.48 -5.05 3.47
CA ILE A 157 17.34 -5.12 2.01
C ILE A 157 18.30 -4.11 1.36
N ILE A 158 18.43 -2.93 1.96
CA ILE A 158 19.35 -1.88 1.50
C ILE A 158 20.79 -2.16 1.92
N ASP A 159 21.72 -1.74 1.09
CA ASP A 159 23.15 -1.87 1.31
C ASP A 159 23.84 -0.60 0.81
N TRP A 160 24.25 0.28 1.73
CA TRP A 160 24.82 1.58 1.37
C TRP A 160 26.10 1.46 0.52
N THR A 161 26.79 0.33 0.56
CA THR A 161 28.03 0.09 -0.21
C THR A 161 27.83 -0.28 -1.68
N LYS A 162 26.58 -0.52 -2.11
CA LYS A 162 26.25 -1.05 -3.45
C LYS A 162 25.86 0.03 -4.48
N HIS A 163 26.02 1.30 -4.11
CA HIS A 163 25.65 2.46 -4.91
C HIS A 163 26.66 3.59 -4.68
N GLU A 164 26.99 4.36 -5.72
CA GLU A 164 27.94 5.46 -5.64
C GLU A 164 27.32 6.76 -6.19
N PRO A 165 27.28 7.87 -5.42
CA PRO A 165 27.64 7.99 -4.00
C PRO A 165 26.70 7.18 -3.09
N GLU A 166 27.16 6.80 -1.89
CA GLU A 166 26.37 6.00 -0.94
C GLU A 166 25.04 6.70 -0.58
N PRO A 167 23.87 6.10 -0.88
CA PRO A 167 22.57 6.69 -0.62
C PRO A 167 22.16 6.40 0.83
N TYR A 168 22.39 7.38 1.70
CA TYR A 168 21.99 7.33 3.11
C TYR A 168 20.48 7.55 3.33
N GLY A 169 19.65 6.97 2.46
CA GLY A 169 18.19 7.03 2.52
C GLY A 169 17.55 5.74 3.04
N ASN A 170 16.25 5.84 3.35
CA ASN A 170 15.43 4.71 3.81
C ASN A 170 14.79 3.92 2.66
N GLN A 171 14.60 4.57 1.50
CA GLN A 171 13.98 4.01 0.29
C GLN A 171 15.00 4.01 -0.87
N ASN A 172 16.11 3.30 -0.68
CA ASN A 172 17.14 3.20 -1.71
C ASN A 172 16.67 2.35 -2.90
N PRO A 173 17.07 2.68 -4.15
CA PRO A 173 16.69 1.91 -5.33
C PRO A 173 17.25 0.49 -5.27
N ILE A 174 16.40 -0.50 -5.47
CA ILE A 174 16.82 -1.91 -5.47
C ILE A 174 16.99 -2.36 -6.92
N THR A 175 18.24 -2.48 -7.35
CA THR A 175 18.61 -2.92 -8.70
C THR A 175 18.56 -4.44 -8.82
N GLU A 176 18.46 -4.96 -10.05
CA GLU A 176 18.46 -6.41 -10.27
C GLU A 176 19.82 -7.06 -9.92
N GLU A 177 20.92 -6.31 -10.04
CA GLU A 177 22.24 -6.70 -9.53
C GLU A 177 22.26 -6.80 -7.99
N LEU A 178 21.62 -5.86 -7.27
CA LEU A 178 21.46 -5.97 -5.83
C LEU A 178 20.62 -7.20 -5.47
N MET A 179 19.52 -7.45 -6.19
CA MET A 179 18.64 -8.62 -5.99
C MET A 179 19.36 -9.96 -6.23
N THR A 180 20.08 -10.09 -7.34
CA THR A 180 20.60 -11.40 -7.83
C THR A 180 22.07 -11.64 -7.51
N GLY A 181 22.91 -10.60 -7.52
CA GLY A 181 24.33 -10.68 -7.17
C GLY A 181 24.60 -10.56 -5.67
N THR A 182 23.70 -9.95 -4.89
CA THR A 182 23.89 -9.74 -3.44
C THR A 182 22.79 -10.37 -2.58
N ILE A 183 21.52 -10.01 -2.74
CA ILE A 183 20.42 -10.43 -1.84
C ILE A 183 20.16 -11.93 -1.94
N LYS A 184 19.86 -12.48 -3.13
CA LYS A 184 19.56 -13.91 -3.29
C LYS A 184 20.69 -14.82 -2.80
N PRO A 185 21.99 -14.59 -3.11
CA PRO A 185 23.07 -15.42 -2.58
C PRO A 185 23.22 -15.28 -1.06
N GLN A 186 23.04 -14.10 -0.48
CA GLN A 186 23.12 -13.91 0.98
C GLN A 186 21.97 -14.61 1.72
N ILE A 187 20.73 -14.52 1.23
CA ILE A 187 19.59 -15.31 1.73
C ILE A 187 19.90 -16.82 1.63
N THR A 188 20.46 -17.24 0.49
CA THR A 188 20.84 -18.65 0.27
C THR A 188 21.90 -19.13 1.26
N GLU A 189 22.93 -18.32 1.54
CA GLU A 189 23.94 -18.65 2.55
C GLU A 189 23.33 -18.77 3.95
N LEU A 190 22.49 -17.80 4.35
CA LEU A 190 21.86 -17.73 5.67
C LEU A 190 20.86 -18.86 5.93
N LEU A 191 20.11 -19.31 4.91
CA LEU A 191 19.12 -20.37 5.05
C LEU A 191 19.66 -21.78 4.77
N THR A 192 20.89 -21.95 4.28
CA THR A 192 21.49 -23.28 4.06
C THR A 192 22.55 -23.67 5.09
N ASN A 193 23.37 -22.73 5.59
CA ASN A 193 24.53 -23.07 6.41
C ASN A 193 24.26 -23.06 7.93
N TYR A 194 23.14 -22.50 8.37
CA TYR A 194 22.88 -22.16 9.78
C TYR A 194 21.77 -22.98 10.44
N GLY A 195 21.30 -24.06 9.81
CA GLY A 195 20.24 -24.92 10.35
C GLY A 195 18.85 -24.26 10.29
N PRO A 196 17.86 -24.78 11.03
CA PRO A 196 16.49 -24.28 11.00
C PRO A 196 16.40 -22.83 11.51
N ILE A 197 15.95 -21.92 10.64
CA ILE A 197 15.71 -20.51 10.92
C ILE A 197 14.21 -20.29 11.07
N GLN A 198 13.81 -19.69 12.19
CA GLN A 198 12.42 -19.50 12.56
C GLN A 198 11.80 -18.26 11.89
N GLU A 199 12.60 -17.22 11.69
CA GLU A 199 12.18 -15.97 11.06
C GLU A 199 13.31 -15.40 10.19
N PHE A 200 12.93 -14.86 9.02
CA PHE A 200 13.79 -14.04 8.18
C PHE A 200 13.18 -12.64 8.08
N TRP A 201 13.77 -11.71 8.82
CA TRP A 201 13.17 -10.42 9.16
C TRP A 201 13.80 -9.33 8.28
N PHE A 202 13.13 -9.01 7.18
CA PHE A 202 13.58 -7.99 6.25
C PHE A 202 13.38 -6.58 6.81
N ASP A 203 14.20 -5.62 6.35
CA ASP A 203 14.05 -4.23 6.75
C ASP A 203 14.49 -3.21 5.69
N MET A 204 13.82 -2.06 5.73
CA MET A 204 14.00 -0.87 4.87
C MET A 204 13.88 -1.12 3.36
N GLY A 205 14.22 -0.12 2.56
CA GLY A 205 14.13 -0.14 1.10
C GLY A 205 12.75 0.26 0.56
N GLY A 206 12.66 0.34 -0.77
CA GLY A 206 11.41 0.52 -1.51
C GLY A 206 11.29 -0.49 -2.65
N PRO A 207 11.23 -1.80 -2.37
CA PRO A 207 11.15 -2.83 -3.42
C PRO A 207 9.83 -2.72 -4.20
N THR A 208 9.85 -3.17 -5.46
CA THR A 208 8.63 -3.40 -6.24
C THR A 208 7.86 -4.61 -5.69
N ALA A 209 6.59 -4.76 -6.09
CA ALA A 209 5.78 -5.91 -5.69
C ALA A 209 6.41 -7.25 -6.12
N ASP A 210 6.97 -7.32 -7.32
CA ASP A 210 7.78 -8.46 -7.79
C ASP A 210 8.97 -8.73 -6.86
N GLN A 211 9.78 -7.71 -6.55
CA GLN A 211 10.97 -7.89 -5.71
C GLN A 211 10.62 -8.40 -4.31
N SER A 212 9.53 -7.89 -3.72
CA SER A 212 9.00 -8.40 -2.45
C SER A 212 8.58 -9.87 -2.52
N GLN A 213 7.81 -10.25 -3.54
CA GLN A 213 7.35 -11.63 -3.72
C GLN A 213 8.52 -12.57 -3.97
N ARG A 214 9.49 -12.19 -4.82
CA ARG A 214 10.71 -12.98 -5.07
C ARG A 214 11.54 -13.18 -3.80
N MET A 215 11.71 -12.16 -2.96
CA MET A 215 12.44 -12.30 -1.68
C MET A 215 11.74 -13.26 -0.71
N ALA A 216 10.41 -13.15 -0.56
CA ALA A 216 9.64 -14.06 0.29
C ALA A 216 9.68 -15.50 -0.25
N GLN A 217 9.46 -15.67 -1.56
CA GLN A 217 9.55 -16.96 -2.25
C GLN A 217 10.90 -17.62 -2.02
N TRP A 218 12.04 -16.92 -2.17
CA TRP A 218 13.36 -17.52 -1.95
C TRP A 218 13.55 -17.97 -0.50
N VAL A 219 12.97 -17.28 0.49
CA VAL A 219 13.00 -17.74 1.89
C VAL A 219 12.22 -19.05 2.02
N HIS A 220 10.98 -19.12 1.52
CA HIS A 220 10.13 -20.31 1.63
C HIS A 220 10.60 -21.50 0.78
N GLU A 221 11.24 -21.26 -0.37
CA GLU A 221 11.87 -22.30 -1.21
C GLU A 221 13.04 -22.99 -0.48
N LEU A 222 13.80 -22.23 0.33
CA LEU A 222 14.95 -22.73 1.07
C LEU A 222 14.55 -23.33 2.42
N GLN A 223 13.59 -22.71 3.13
CA GLN A 223 13.02 -23.20 4.38
C GLN A 223 11.53 -22.83 4.49
N PRO A 224 10.60 -23.76 4.14
CA PRO A 224 9.15 -23.48 4.16
C PRO A 224 8.60 -23.02 5.52
N ASP A 225 9.18 -23.51 6.63
CA ASP A 225 8.76 -23.18 7.99
C ASP A 225 9.28 -21.81 8.50
N THR A 226 10.17 -21.13 7.77
CA THR A 226 10.69 -19.81 8.15
C THR A 226 9.66 -18.71 7.89
N MET A 227 9.31 -17.95 8.93
CA MET A 227 8.37 -16.83 8.86
C MET A 227 9.03 -15.56 8.29
N VAL A 228 8.34 -14.85 7.40
CA VAL A 228 8.78 -13.59 6.78
C VAL A 228 7.94 -12.43 7.33
N ASN A 229 8.57 -11.30 7.69
CA ASN A 229 7.86 -10.14 8.24
C ASN A 229 7.28 -9.21 7.15
N SER A 230 6.30 -8.38 7.49
CA SER A 230 5.65 -7.45 6.53
C SER A 230 6.56 -6.32 6.01
N ARG A 231 7.79 -6.15 6.54
CA ARG A 231 8.82 -5.25 5.99
C ARG A 231 9.62 -5.85 4.83
N VAL A 232 9.25 -7.05 4.34
CA VAL A 232 9.54 -7.44 2.94
C VAL A 232 8.74 -6.58 1.93
N TRP A 233 7.74 -5.81 2.42
CA TRP A 233 6.82 -4.92 1.69
C TRP A 233 5.76 -5.64 0.83
N ASN A 234 4.90 -4.84 0.18
CA ASN A 234 3.97 -5.23 -0.89
C ASN A 234 3.12 -6.49 -0.64
N LYS A 235 2.70 -6.72 0.62
CA LYS A 235 1.87 -7.86 1.03
C LYS A 235 2.50 -9.23 0.67
N ALA A 236 3.80 -9.39 0.90
CA ALA A 236 4.52 -10.66 0.70
C ALA A 236 5.03 -11.33 2.00
N GLY A 237 4.64 -10.85 3.19
CA GLY A 237 5.05 -11.43 4.48
C GLY A 237 4.08 -12.52 5.01
N ASP A 238 4.55 -13.32 5.96
CA ASP A 238 3.72 -14.25 6.78
C ASP A 238 3.11 -13.55 8.02
N PHE A 239 3.73 -12.47 8.53
CA PHE A 239 3.29 -11.77 9.74
C PHE A 239 3.50 -10.26 9.71
N GLU A 240 2.70 -9.53 10.50
CA GLU A 240 2.70 -8.06 10.54
C GLU A 240 3.60 -7.51 11.66
N VAL A 241 4.44 -6.53 11.31
CA VAL A 241 5.28 -5.80 12.27
C VAL A 241 4.96 -4.31 12.28
N GLY A 242 5.08 -3.70 13.46
CA GLY A 242 4.82 -2.28 13.68
C GLY A 242 5.92 -1.33 13.20
N GLY A 243 5.70 -0.04 13.47
CA GLY A 243 6.76 0.96 13.46
C GLY A 243 7.78 0.73 14.58
N ASP A 244 8.94 1.38 14.47
CA ASP A 244 10.03 1.21 15.42
C ASP A 244 9.60 1.51 16.86
N ASN A 245 9.93 0.61 17.80
CA ASN A 245 9.56 0.69 19.22
C ASN A 245 8.05 0.77 19.51
N SER A 246 7.20 0.58 18.50
CA SER A 246 5.75 0.61 18.62
C SER A 246 5.25 -0.73 19.15
N VAL A 247 4.67 -0.71 20.34
CA VAL A 247 4.06 -1.88 20.98
C VAL A 247 2.55 -1.64 21.03
N THR A 248 1.78 -2.50 20.35
CA THR A 248 0.32 -2.57 20.57
C THR A 248 0.03 -3.58 21.68
N THR A 249 -1.05 -3.32 22.43
CA THR A 249 -1.61 -4.27 23.40
C THR A 249 -3.09 -4.52 23.12
N ASP A 250 -3.56 -4.15 21.93
CA ASP A 250 -4.93 -4.35 21.45
C ASP A 250 -5.04 -5.74 20.82
N PHE A 251 -6.22 -6.38 20.91
CA PHE A 251 -6.39 -7.76 20.45
C PHE A 251 -6.58 -7.85 18.93
N HIS A 252 -5.73 -8.64 18.27
CA HIS A 252 -5.75 -8.83 16.82
C HIS A 252 -5.69 -10.32 16.46
N MET A 253 -6.31 -10.70 15.33
CA MET A 253 -6.41 -12.10 14.90
C MET A 253 -5.33 -12.54 13.89
N ALA A 254 -4.84 -11.61 13.07
CA ALA A 254 -3.71 -11.83 12.19
C ALA A 254 -2.42 -12.23 12.96
N PRO A 255 -1.44 -12.92 12.34
CA PRO A 255 -0.12 -13.09 12.92
C PRO A 255 0.62 -11.74 13.00
N TRP A 256 1.12 -11.36 14.19
CA TRP A 256 1.85 -10.10 14.40
C TRP A 256 2.96 -10.15 15.46
N GLU A 257 3.93 -9.25 15.35
CA GLU A 257 5.02 -9.04 16.31
C GLU A 257 5.21 -7.54 16.64
N SER A 258 5.37 -7.22 17.92
CA SER A 258 5.87 -5.93 18.36
C SER A 258 7.37 -6.00 18.72
N ILE A 259 8.15 -5.09 18.15
CA ILE A 259 9.58 -4.92 18.41
C ILE A 259 9.83 -3.73 19.35
N ARG A 260 10.69 -3.88 20.36
CA ARG A 260 11.06 -2.77 21.26
C ARG A 260 12.49 -2.88 21.76
N SER A 261 13.27 -1.81 21.63
CA SER A 261 14.60 -1.70 22.24
C SER A 261 14.54 -1.33 23.72
N ILE A 262 15.55 -1.78 24.49
CA ILE A 262 15.72 -1.41 25.89
C ILE A 262 15.84 0.10 26.09
N PHE A 263 16.36 0.85 25.11
CA PHE A 263 16.35 2.31 25.08
C PHE A 263 15.84 2.79 23.71
N PRO A 264 14.61 3.32 23.58
CA PRO A 264 13.97 3.68 22.29
C PRO A 264 14.71 4.65 21.34
N SER A 265 15.87 5.17 21.74
CA SER A 265 16.80 5.98 20.93
C SER A 265 18.05 5.21 20.46
N CYS A 266 18.13 3.90 20.72
CA CYS A 266 19.27 3.04 20.41
C CYS A 266 18.82 1.60 20.12
N TRP A 267 18.80 1.18 18.84
CA TRP A 267 18.75 -0.25 18.51
C TRP A 267 20.14 -0.88 18.70
N GLY A 268 21.14 -0.35 18.00
CA GLY A 268 22.56 -0.64 18.23
C GLY A 268 23.07 -0.06 19.55
N TYR A 269 24.28 -0.45 19.95
CA TYR A 269 24.86 0.04 21.21
C TYR A 269 25.08 1.56 21.22
N CYS A 270 24.77 2.19 22.36
CA CYS A 270 25.06 3.59 22.62
C CYS A 270 25.62 3.80 24.03
N THR A 271 26.63 4.66 24.17
CA THR A 271 27.35 4.88 25.44
C THR A 271 26.60 5.79 26.41
N TRP A 272 25.68 6.62 25.92
CA TRP A 272 24.91 7.60 26.70
C TRP A 272 23.59 7.06 27.27
N ALA A 273 23.28 5.78 27.08
CA ALA A 273 22.07 5.19 27.66
C ALA A 273 22.16 5.18 29.19
N ASP A 274 21.08 5.60 29.85
CA ASP A 274 20.99 5.67 31.30
C ASP A 274 20.83 4.27 31.92
N ARG A 275 21.98 3.63 32.13
CA ARG A 275 22.16 2.33 32.78
C ARG A 275 22.39 2.44 34.29
N SER A 276 21.97 3.55 34.91
CA SER A 276 22.11 3.74 36.37
C SER A 276 21.17 2.82 37.15
N ALA A 277 21.59 2.37 38.34
CA ALA A 277 20.86 1.38 39.14
C ALA A 277 19.40 1.79 39.46
N SER A 278 19.13 3.09 39.58
CA SER A 278 17.78 3.65 39.79
C SER A 278 16.83 3.44 38.60
N ARG A 279 17.34 3.26 37.37
CA ARG A 279 16.51 2.98 36.19
C ARG A 279 16.08 1.52 36.06
N LYS A 280 16.79 0.60 36.73
CA LYS A 280 16.60 -0.85 36.54
C LYS A 280 15.15 -1.28 36.81
N GLY A 281 14.57 -0.86 37.93
CA GLY A 281 13.18 -1.20 38.29
C GLY A 281 12.17 -0.76 37.21
N THR A 282 12.26 0.49 36.75
CA THR A 282 11.40 1.01 35.67
C THR A 282 11.55 0.20 34.38
N LYS A 283 12.77 -0.22 34.03
CA LYS A 283 13.01 -1.01 32.80
C LYS A 283 12.49 -2.44 32.89
N ILE A 284 12.52 -3.06 34.06
CA ILE A 284 11.90 -4.38 34.29
C ILE A 284 10.37 -4.24 34.21
N HIS A 285 9.76 -3.27 34.90
CA HIS A 285 8.31 -3.03 34.85
C HIS A 285 7.82 -2.73 33.42
N GLU A 286 8.56 -1.89 32.67
CA GLU A 286 8.30 -1.61 31.26
C GLU A 286 8.34 -2.90 30.42
N LEU A 287 9.35 -3.74 30.59
CA LEU A 287 9.48 -5.00 29.85
C LEU A 287 8.36 -5.99 30.20
N VAL A 288 8.06 -6.22 31.48
CA VAL A 288 6.96 -7.12 31.91
C VAL A 288 5.62 -6.62 31.36
N SER A 289 5.32 -5.32 31.46
CA SER A 289 4.04 -4.76 31.02
C SER A 289 3.85 -4.85 29.50
N ASN A 290 4.90 -4.58 28.70
CA ASN A 290 4.85 -4.78 27.25
C ASN A 290 4.66 -6.26 26.91
N LEU A 291 5.42 -7.17 27.54
CA LEU A 291 5.34 -8.61 27.31
C LEU A 291 3.95 -9.18 27.63
N VAL A 292 3.39 -8.82 28.79
CA VAL A 292 2.01 -9.15 29.19
C VAL A 292 1.00 -8.61 28.18
N GLY A 293 1.11 -7.32 27.83
CA GLY A 293 0.18 -6.64 26.94
C GLY A 293 0.19 -7.19 25.51
N THR A 294 1.34 -7.62 25.01
CA THR A 294 1.48 -8.24 23.68
C THR A 294 0.97 -9.68 23.66
N ILE A 295 1.36 -10.52 24.63
CA ILE A 295 0.97 -11.94 24.68
C ILE A 295 -0.53 -12.10 24.95
N ALA A 296 -1.09 -11.32 25.88
CA ALA A 296 -2.52 -11.35 26.19
C ALA A 296 -3.42 -10.86 25.03
N SER A 297 -2.80 -10.28 24.00
CA SER A 297 -3.46 -9.79 22.79
C SER A 297 -3.04 -10.54 21.51
N GLY A 298 -2.26 -11.62 21.64
CA GLY A 298 -1.99 -12.61 20.59
C GLY A 298 -0.73 -12.41 19.75
N GLY A 299 0.09 -11.40 20.05
CA GLY A 299 1.32 -11.13 19.32
C GLY A 299 2.57 -11.82 19.88
N GLN A 300 3.65 -11.79 19.08
CA GLN A 300 5.01 -12.01 19.58
C GLN A 300 5.60 -10.72 20.14
N PHE A 301 6.50 -10.84 21.11
CA PHE A 301 7.30 -9.72 21.60
C PHE A 301 8.80 -9.96 21.44
N ALA A 302 9.46 -9.18 20.59
CA ALA A 302 10.92 -9.20 20.42
C ALA A 302 11.58 -7.99 21.10
N TYR A 303 12.37 -8.26 22.14
CA TYR A 303 13.03 -7.21 22.93
C TYR A 303 14.49 -7.03 22.53
N ASN A 304 14.85 -5.84 22.06
CA ASN A 304 16.17 -5.55 21.53
C ASN A 304 17.18 -5.05 22.58
N ILE A 305 18.38 -5.64 22.55
CA ILE A 305 19.59 -5.17 23.23
C ILE A 305 20.70 -4.95 22.19
N GLY A 306 21.45 -3.85 22.29
CA GLY A 306 22.64 -3.60 21.46
C GLY A 306 23.94 -3.94 22.20
N PRO A 307 24.70 -4.99 21.81
CA PRO A 307 25.98 -5.35 22.42
C PRO A 307 27.07 -4.34 22.07
N LYS A 308 28.03 -4.14 22.98
CA LYS A 308 29.24 -3.33 22.75
C LYS A 308 30.05 -3.87 21.58
N GLY A 309 30.89 -3.02 20.99
CA GLY A 309 31.75 -3.40 19.87
C GLY A 309 32.70 -4.58 20.15
N ASP A 310 33.06 -4.84 21.41
CA ASP A 310 33.84 -6.04 21.77
C ASP A 310 33.01 -7.34 21.76
N GLY A 311 31.70 -7.27 21.51
CA GLY A 311 30.78 -8.41 21.51
C GLY A 311 30.17 -8.73 22.88
N THR A 312 30.50 -8.00 23.94
CA THR A 312 29.87 -8.19 25.27
C THR A 312 28.58 -7.39 25.42
N ILE A 313 27.58 -8.01 26.06
CA ILE A 313 26.37 -7.32 26.50
C ILE A 313 26.67 -6.57 27.82
N GLU A 314 26.04 -5.41 28.02
CA GLU A 314 26.18 -4.67 29.29
C GLU A 314 25.53 -5.42 30.45
N GLU A 315 26.13 -5.34 31.64
CA GLU A 315 25.61 -5.99 32.85
C GLU A 315 24.21 -5.48 33.20
N PHE A 316 23.95 -4.18 33.05
CA PHE A 316 22.63 -3.59 33.26
C PHE A 316 21.57 -4.28 32.39
N ASP A 317 21.78 -4.29 31.07
CA ASP A 317 20.86 -4.80 30.05
C ASP A 317 20.58 -6.30 30.28
N THR A 318 21.66 -7.07 30.52
CA THR A 318 21.60 -8.49 30.91
C THR A 318 20.75 -8.69 32.18
N SER A 319 20.95 -7.84 33.19
CA SER A 319 20.29 -7.96 34.48
C SER A 319 18.82 -7.49 34.49
N VAL A 320 18.37 -6.78 33.45
CA VAL A 320 16.94 -6.45 33.22
C VAL A 320 16.22 -7.68 32.68
N VAL A 321 16.70 -8.27 31.58
CA VAL A 321 16.06 -9.48 31.00
C VAL A 321 16.15 -10.69 31.93
N THR A 322 17.23 -10.80 32.73
CA THR A 322 17.35 -11.86 33.74
C THR A 322 16.27 -11.76 34.82
N GLU A 323 15.91 -10.55 35.28
CA GLU A 323 14.87 -10.39 36.31
C GLU A 323 13.45 -10.63 35.74
N VAL A 324 13.22 -10.30 34.47
CA VAL A 324 11.97 -10.72 33.78
C VAL A 324 11.92 -12.23 33.63
N GLY A 325 13.06 -12.89 33.37
CA GLY A 325 13.17 -14.34 33.46
C GLY A 325 12.89 -14.90 34.86
N SER A 326 13.22 -14.17 35.93
CA SER A 326 12.87 -14.53 37.31
C SER A 326 11.36 -14.40 37.56
N TRP A 327 10.73 -13.32 37.10
CA TRP A 327 9.27 -13.12 37.18
C TRP A 327 8.50 -14.19 36.38
N LEU A 328 8.91 -14.47 35.15
CA LEU A 328 8.36 -15.56 34.32
C LEU A 328 8.49 -16.95 34.96
N LYS A 329 9.51 -17.19 35.80
CA LYS A 329 9.65 -18.45 36.55
C LYS A 329 8.75 -18.53 37.78
N ARG A 330 8.27 -17.39 38.31
CA ARG A 330 7.24 -17.33 39.35
C ARG A 330 5.83 -17.52 38.76
N HIS A 331 5.61 -17.03 37.54
CA HIS A 331 4.32 -17.08 36.83
C HIS A 331 4.38 -17.82 35.46
N PRO A 332 4.88 -19.07 35.41
CA PRO A 332 5.17 -19.75 34.15
C PRO A 332 3.92 -19.97 33.29
N ASP A 333 2.80 -20.32 33.92
CA ASP A 333 1.55 -20.62 33.22
C ASP A 333 0.74 -19.38 32.82
N ALA A 334 1.06 -18.21 33.37
CA ALA A 334 0.36 -16.96 33.05
C ALA A 334 0.69 -16.45 31.63
N LEU A 335 1.90 -16.73 31.13
CA LEU A 335 2.33 -16.34 29.77
C LEU A 335 2.92 -17.50 28.95
N THR A 336 3.77 -18.37 29.52
CA THR A 336 4.53 -19.35 28.72
C THR A 336 3.62 -20.49 28.26
N GLY A 337 3.26 -20.50 26.97
CA GLY A 337 2.26 -21.41 26.42
C GLY A 337 0.83 -21.10 26.89
N ALA A 338 0.60 -19.91 27.44
CA ALA A 338 -0.75 -19.39 27.68
C ALA A 338 -1.35 -18.85 26.38
N ARG A 339 -2.68 -18.76 26.29
CA ARG A 339 -3.39 -18.14 25.16
C ARG A 339 -3.97 -16.77 25.55
N PRO A 340 -4.07 -15.82 24.61
CA PRO A 340 -4.99 -14.69 24.75
C PRO A 340 -6.43 -15.22 24.81
N THR A 341 -7.36 -14.39 25.30
CA THR A 341 -8.74 -14.81 25.55
C THR A 341 -9.76 -14.02 24.72
N TRP A 342 -10.95 -14.59 24.53
CA TRP A 342 -12.06 -13.90 23.86
C TRP A 342 -12.76 -12.84 24.71
N PHE A 343 -12.43 -12.73 26.00
CA PHE A 343 -12.92 -11.66 26.86
C PHE A 343 -12.45 -10.29 26.33
N PRO A 344 -13.33 -9.26 26.31
CA PRO A 344 -12.89 -7.88 26.13
C PRO A 344 -11.83 -7.52 27.18
N ALA A 345 -10.78 -6.79 26.78
CA ALA A 345 -9.73 -6.37 27.69
C ALA A 345 -10.32 -5.50 28.83
N PRO A 346 -10.15 -5.88 30.10
CA PRO A 346 -10.75 -5.14 31.21
C PRO A 346 -9.92 -3.92 31.61
N ASP A 347 -10.59 -2.83 32.02
CA ASP A 347 -9.95 -1.55 32.41
C ASP A 347 -8.88 -1.67 33.52
N TRP A 348 -8.87 -2.79 34.26
CA TRP A 348 -7.93 -3.05 35.35
C TRP A 348 -6.66 -3.80 34.93
N GLY A 349 -6.55 -4.32 33.70
CA GLY A 349 -5.36 -5.02 33.20
C GLY A 349 -5.61 -6.02 32.06
N LYS A 350 -4.98 -7.20 32.12
CA LYS A 350 -5.05 -8.22 31.05
C LYS A 350 -5.45 -9.60 31.59
N VAL A 351 -5.98 -10.46 30.71
CA VAL A 351 -6.40 -11.83 31.01
C VAL A 351 -5.86 -12.82 29.98
N THR A 352 -5.14 -13.83 30.45
CA THR A 352 -4.72 -15.01 29.65
C THR A 352 -5.37 -16.28 30.18
N THR A 353 -5.27 -17.37 29.43
CA THR A 353 -5.79 -18.69 29.83
C THR A 353 -4.81 -19.82 29.55
N LYS A 354 -4.80 -20.85 30.40
CA LYS A 354 -4.04 -22.09 30.20
C LYS A 354 -4.65 -23.24 30.99
N ALA A 355 -5.04 -24.31 30.30
CA ALA A 355 -5.80 -25.43 30.89
C ALA A 355 -7.03 -24.91 31.69
N ASN A 356 -7.35 -25.49 32.85
CA ASN A 356 -8.52 -25.13 33.66
C ASN A 356 -8.37 -23.82 34.47
N ALA A 357 -7.62 -22.83 33.97
CA ALA A 357 -7.35 -21.60 34.68
C ALA A 357 -7.28 -20.35 33.79
N LEU A 358 -7.90 -19.27 34.27
CA LEU A 358 -7.65 -17.90 33.79
C LEU A 358 -6.59 -17.25 34.70
N TYR A 359 -5.76 -16.40 34.11
CA TYR A 359 -4.74 -15.64 34.80
C TYR A 359 -5.03 -14.15 34.63
N PHE A 360 -5.41 -13.50 35.73
CA PHE A 360 -5.68 -12.08 35.81
C PHE A 360 -4.37 -11.36 36.15
N ILE A 361 -3.97 -10.41 35.31
CA ILE A 361 -2.71 -9.67 35.42
C ILE A 361 -3.05 -8.17 35.50
N PRO A 362 -3.49 -7.65 36.67
CA PRO A 362 -3.85 -6.24 36.79
C PRO A 362 -2.63 -5.31 36.61
N GLU A 363 -2.87 -4.03 36.31
CA GLU A 363 -1.82 -3.02 36.14
C GLU A 363 -1.12 -2.68 37.48
N ASP A 364 -1.87 -2.65 38.59
CA ASP A 364 -1.39 -2.37 39.94
C ASP A 364 -2.05 -3.30 41.00
N TRP A 365 -1.44 -3.42 42.18
CA TRP A 365 -2.04 -4.12 43.34
C TRP A 365 -2.47 -3.11 44.41
N LYS A 366 -3.65 -3.32 45.01
CA LYS A 366 -4.17 -2.51 46.12
C LYS A 366 -5.14 -3.32 47.00
N ASP A 367 -4.81 -3.45 48.28
CA ASP A 367 -5.65 -4.07 49.29
C ASP A 367 -7.10 -3.49 49.26
N GLY A 368 -8.09 -4.37 49.12
CA GLY A 368 -9.51 -4.03 49.00
C GLY A 368 -9.99 -3.61 47.60
N LYS A 369 -9.13 -3.60 46.58
CA LYS A 369 -9.52 -3.35 45.18
C LYS A 369 -10.27 -4.55 44.60
N THR A 370 -11.33 -4.28 43.85
CA THR A 370 -12.14 -5.31 43.18
C THR A 370 -11.88 -5.36 41.68
N LEU A 371 -11.51 -6.54 41.18
CA LEU A 371 -11.35 -6.85 39.76
C LEU A 371 -12.62 -7.55 39.28
N THR A 372 -13.28 -7.03 38.26
CA THR A 372 -14.52 -7.63 37.72
C THR A 372 -14.34 -8.05 36.27
N LEU A 373 -14.76 -9.26 35.94
CA LEU A 373 -14.76 -9.83 34.58
C LEU A 373 -16.16 -10.37 34.24
N PRO A 374 -16.92 -9.70 33.36
CA PRO A 374 -18.20 -10.20 32.86
C PRO A 374 -18.01 -11.35 31.84
N GLY A 375 -19.00 -12.24 31.77
CA GLY A 375 -19.05 -13.31 30.76
C GLY A 375 -18.23 -14.56 31.11
N VAL A 376 -17.91 -14.81 32.39
CA VAL A 376 -17.29 -16.05 32.85
C VAL A 376 -18.36 -17.14 32.91
N GLY A 377 -18.34 -18.06 31.93
CA GLY A 377 -19.36 -19.09 31.75
C GLY A 377 -19.18 -20.32 32.65
N SER A 378 -17.95 -20.83 32.76
CA SER A 378 -17.63 -21.99 33.61
C SER A 378 -17.54 -21.60 35.09
N ARG A 379 -17.61 -22.58 35.97
CA ARG A 379 -17.74 -22.37 37.42
C ARG A 379 -16.38 -22.23 38.10
N VAL A 380 -16.20 -21.14 38.85
CA VAL A 380 -14.96 -20.85 39.57
C VAL A 380 -14.88 -21.69 40.85
N THR A 381 -13.87 -22.55 40.93
CA THR A 381 -13.61 -23.46 42.06
C THR A 381 -12.64 -22.88 43.09
N GLY A 382 -11.89 -21.84 42.74
CA GLY A 382 -11.00 -21.12 43.65
C GLY A 382 -10.27 -19.96 42.98
N VAL A 383 -9.82 -19.00 43.79
CA VAL A 383 -9.00 -17.87 43.33
C VAL A 383 -7.84 -17.67 44.30
N THR A 384 -6.63 -17.58 43.77
CA THR A 384 -5.37 -17.46 44.53
C THR A 384 -4.43 -16.47 43.86
N VAL A 385 -3.61 -15.77 44.63
CA VAL A 385 -2.41 -15.09 44.09
C VAL A 385 -1.47 -16.16 43.53
N ASP A 386 -1.14 -16.07 42.24
CA ASP A 386 -0.35 -17.07 41.54
C ASP A 386 1.08 -17.17 42.09
N GLY A 387 1.70 -18.35 41.97
CA GLY A 387 2.98 -18.64 42.64
C GLY A 387 2.91 -18.74 44.17
N THR A 388 1.74 -18.50 44.79
CA THR A 388 1.55 -18.54 46.26
C THR A 388 0.39 -19.46 46.68
N GLY A 389 0.24 -19.67 47.99
CA GLY A 389 -0.94 -20.28 48.59
C GLY A 389 -2.00 -19.29 49.09
N ARG A 390 -1.88 -17.98 48.79
CA ARG A 390 -2.81 -16.95 49.29
C ARG A 390 -4.11 -16.96 48.50
N ALA A 391 -5.15 -17.58 49.05
CA ALA A 391 -6.51 -17.47 48.55
C ALA A 391 -7.02 -16.02 48.63
N LEU A 392 -7.88 -15.63 47.70
CA LEU A 392 -8.55 -14.33 47.66
C LEU A 392 -10.06 -14.50 47.79
N GLU A 393 -10.74 -13.47 48.31
CA GLU A 393 -12.20 -13.42 48.28
C GLU A 393 -12.67 -13.23 46.83
N TYR A 394 -13.70 -13.99 46.43
CA TYR A 394 -14.34 -13.84 45.12
C TYR A 394 -15.83 -14.14 45.19
N LYS A 395 -16.57 -13.59 44.23
CA LYS A 395 -17.99 -13.86 44.01
C LYS A 395 -18.23 -14.05 42.52
N GLN A 396 -18.85 -15.17 42.14
CA GLN A 396 -19.44 -15.35 40.81
C GLN A 396 -20.95 -15.14 40.92
N ASP A 397 -21.47 -14.12 40.23
CA ASP A 397 -22.88 -13.73 40.22
C ASP A 397 -23.43 -13.84 38.79
N GLY A 398 -24.20 -14.91 38.53
CA GLY A 398 -24.43 -15.39 37.18
C GLY A 398 -23.10 -15.67 36.47
N THR A 399 -22.83 -14.97 35.37
CA THR A 399 -21.55 -15.02 34.65
C THR A 399 -20.64 -13.82 34.92
N THR A 400 -20.88 -13.04 35.98
CA THR A 400 -19.96 -11.96 36.38
C THR A 400 -19.08 -12.45 37.53
N LEU A 401 -17.77 -12.52 37.30
CA LEU A 401 -16.80 -12.81 38.36
C LEU A 401 -16.25 -11.50 38.92
N THR A 402 -16.32 -11.32 40.23
CA THR A 402 -15.58 -10.29 40.96
C THR A 402 -14.59 -10.95 41.92
N VAL A 403 -13.35 -10.48 41.92
CA VAL A 403 -12.25 -10.90 42.82
C VAL A 403 -11.80 -9.70 43.64
N THR A 404 -11.53 -9.87 44.93
CA THR A 404 -10.99 -8.82 45.81
C THR A 404 -9.52 -9.07 46.10
N GLU A 405 -8.66 -8.14 45.68
CA GLU A 405 -7.24 -8.09 46.05
C GLU A 405 -7.12 -7.89 47.58
N SER A 406 -6.32 -8.70 48.27
CA SER A 406 -6.15 -8.59 49.72
C SER A 406 -4.75 -8.97 50.24
N GLY A 407 -4.28 -8.20 51.22
CA GLY A 407 -2.93 -8.28 51.77
C GLY A 407 -1.86 -7.54 50.96
N GLU A 408 -0.60 -7.69 51.38
CA GLU A 408 0.56 -7.03 50.75
C GLU A 408 0.72 -7.40 49.27
N ASP A 409 1.23 -6.45 48.47
CA ASP A 409 1.53 -6.63 47.04
C ASP A 409 2.49 -7.83 46.84
N PRO A 410 2.11 -8.86 46.04
CA PRO A 410 2.94 -10.04 45.84
C PRO A 410 4.11 -9.81 44.88
N GLU A 411 4.08 -8.77 44.05
CA GLU A 411 5.13 -8.45 43.06
C GLU A 411 5.48 -6.94 43.09
N PRO A 412 6.03 -6.41 44.21
CA PRO A 412 6.14 -4.96 44.43
C PRO A 412 6.89 -4.21 43.33
N GLY A 413 6.18 -3.34 42.61
CA GLY A 413 6.70 -2.54 41.50
C GLY A 413 6.87 -3.31 40.18
N LEU A 414 6.29 -4.51 40.08
CA LEU A 414 6.10 -5.30 38.85
C LEU A 414 4.60 -5.58 38.67
N ARG A 415 4.26 -6.54 37.79
CA ARG A 415 2.89 -6.95 37.54
C ARG A 415 2.52 -8.14 38.43
N PRO A 416 1.53 -8.00 39.34
CA PRO A 416 1.04 -9.14 40.11
C PRO A 416 0.22 -10.08 39.21
N VAL A 417 0.07 -11.33 39.63
CA VAL A 417 -0.73 -12.34 38.91
C VAL A 417 -1.69 -13.04 39.87
N ILE A 418 -2.95 -13.18 39.45
CA ILE A 418 -4.00 -13.90 40.19
C ILE A 418 -4.47 -15.06 39.30
N LYS A 419 -4.43 -16.27 39.84
CA LYS A 419 -4.93 -17.49 39.20
C LYS A 419 -6.37 -17.76 39.64
N VAL A 420 -7.27 -17.81 38.66
CA VAL A 420 -8.68 -18.20 38.82
C VAL A 420 -8.82 -19.62 38.27
N THR A 421 -9.19 -20.59 39.12
CA THR A 421 -9.31 -22.00 38.76
C THR A 421 -10.76 -22.43 38.56
N PHE A 422 -10.97 -23.35 37.63
CA PHE A 422 -12.27 -23.86 37.21
C PHE A 422 -12.34 -25.39 37.37
N ASP A 423 -13.54 -25.95 37.39
CA ASP A 423 -13.77 -27.41 37.37
C ASP A 423 -13.52 -28.05 36.00
N GLU A 424 -13.56 -27.24 34.93
CA GLU A 424 -13.31 -27.60 33.53
C GLU A 424 -12.42 -26.54 32.82
N GLU A 425 -12.21 -26.65 31.51
CA GLU A 425 -11.56 -25.60 30.73
C GLU A 425 -12.46 -24.34 30.70
N PRO A 426 -11.95 -23.13 31.03
CA PRO A 426 -12.81 -21.97 31.25
C PRO A 426 -13.52 -21.53 29.96
N THR A 427 -14.83 -21.34 30.05
CA THR A 427 -15.64 -20.80 28.94
C THR A 427 -15.96 -19.31 29.07
N TYR A 428 -16.06 -18.65 27.92
CA TYR A 428 -16.53 -17.29 27.73
C TYR A 428 -18.00 -17.30 27.26
N LEU A 429 -18.86 -16.56 27.96
CA LEU A 429 -20.25 -16.30 27.60
C LEU A 429 -20.41 -14.80 27.27
N PRO A 430 -20.27 -14.38 26.00
CA PRO A 430 -20.39 -12.98 25.60
C PRO A 430 -21.74 -12.38 26.02
N THR A 431 -21.72 -11.21 26.66
CA THR A 431 -22.95 -10.55 27.14
C THR A 431 -23.85 -10.06 25.99
N GLN A 432 -23.27 -9.90 24.79
CA GLN A 432 -23.95 -9.57 23.54
C GLN A 432 -24.61 -10.77 22.83
N THR A 433 -24.52 -12.01 23.37
CA THR A 433 -25.03 -13.23 22.72
C THR A 433 -26.51 -13.13 22.37
N VAL A 434 -26.84 -13.27 21.08
CA VAL A 434 -28.21 -13.23 20.55
C VAL A 434 -28.92 -14.56 20.84
N THR A 435 -30.17 -14.49 21.30
CA THR A 435 -31.03 -15.68 21.39
C THR A 435 -31.66 -15.93 20.02
N ALA A 436 -31.33 -17.07 19.41
CA ALA A 436 -31.82 -17.44 18.09
C ALA A 436 -33.28 -17.89 18.15
N VAL A 437 -34.15 -17.09 17.54
CA VAL A 437 -35.56 -17.37 17.24
C VAL A 437 -35.89 -16.74 15.88
N ASP A 438 -36.95 -17.17 15.21
CA ASP A 438 -37.34 -16.59 13.92
C ASP A 438 -37.62 -15.08 14.05
N GLY A 439 -37.08 -14.30 13.11
CA GLY A 439 -37.17 -12.84 13.09
C GLY A 439 -36.26 -12.11 14.09
N ALA A 440 -35.41 -12.80 14.86
CA ALA A 440 -34.44 -12.16 15.74
C ALA A 440 -33.34 -11.45 14.94
N THR A 441 -32.89 -10.28 15.38
CA THR A 441 -31.82 -9.51 14.72
C THR A 441 -30.53 -9.52 15.53
N ILE A 442 -29.42 -9.83 14.87
CA ILE A 442 -28.06 -9.54 15.32
C ILE A 442 -27.75 -8.09 14.93
N ALA A 443 -27.71 -7.18 15.90
CA ALA A 443 -27.41 -5.77 15.65
C ALA A 443 -25.90 -5.57 15.41
N ALA A 444 -25.52 -4.46 14.76
CA ALA A 444 -24.12 -4.19 14.41
C ALA A 444 -23.18 -4.10 15.63
N ASN A 445 -23.66 -3.62 16.78
CA ASN A 445 -22.91 -3.62 18.04
C ASN A 445 -22.82 -5.00 18.73
N GLN A 446 -23.36 -6.05 18.12
CA GLN A 446 -23.21 -7.46 18.52
C GLN A 446 -22.29 -8.24 17.58
N PHE A 447 -21.84 -7.61 16.47
CA PHE A 447 -20.76 -8.09 15.62
C PHE A 447 -19.43 -7.45 16.06
N PHE A 448 -18.52 -8.27 16.58
CA PHE A 448 -17.18 -7.88 16.99
C PHE A 448 -16.25 -7.89 15.76
N GLY A 449 -15.95 -6.71 15.23
CA GLY A 449 -14.93 -6.56 14.19
C GLY A 449 -13.53 -6.90 14.73
N ARG A 450 -12.77 -7.70 13.97
CA ARG A 450 -11.40 -8.11 14.31
C ARG A 450 -10.43 -7.47 13.33
N ALA A 451 -9.57 -6.57 13.82
CA ALA A 451 -8.66 -5.80 12.99
C ALA A 451 -7.35 -6.55 12.66
N SER A 452 -6.62 -6.05 11.66
CA SER A 452 -5.17 -6.27 11.59
C SER A 452 -4.47 -5.51 12.71
N ALA A 453 -3.24 -5.90 13.01
CA ALA A 453 -2.52 -5.41 14.17
C ALA A 453 -2.06 -3.95 14.07
N MET A 454 -1.41 -3.55 12.97
CA MET A 454 -0.60 -2.31 12.99
C MET A 454 -0.52 -1.52 11.67
N ARG A 455 -0.45 -2.17 10.50
CA ARG A 455 -0.13 -1.53 9.21
C ARG A 455 -1.31 -1.56 8.23
N TYR A 456 -2.11 -2.62 8.23
CA TYR A 456 -3.30 -2.75 7.39
C TYR A 456 -4.55 -2.32 8.16
N SER A 457 -5.28 -1.31 7.66
CA SER A 457 -6.46 -0.77 8.33
C SER A 457 -7.75 -1.52 7.95
N GLY A 458 -8.62 -1.74 8.94
CA GLY A 458 -9.94 -2.34 8.77
C GLY A 458 -10.11 -3.69 9.49
N ALA A 459 -11.35 -4.16 9.54
CA ALA A 459 -11.69 -5.49 10.06
C ALA A 459 -11.43 -6.57 8.99
N GLN A 460 -10.79 -7.68 9.39
CA GLN A 460 -10.58 -8.89 8.58
C GLN A 460 -11.74 -9.87 8.71
N THR A 461 -12.32 -9.95 9.92
CA THR A 461 -13.49 -10.78 10.22
C THR A 461 -14.47 -10.03 11.12
N TYR A 462 -15.71 -10.49 11.13
CA TYR A 462 -16.71 -10.12 12.13
C TYR A 462 -17.21 -11.38 12.84
N ASP A 463 -17.08 -11.42 14.16
CA ASP A 463 -17.64 -12.47 15.02
C ASP A 463 -18.98 -12.02 15.62
N ALA A 464 -19.96 -12.91 15.72
CA ALA A 464 -21.14 -12.79 16.57
C ALA A 464 -21.37 -14.11 17.32
N TYR A 465 -22.31 -14.14 18.27
CA TYR A 465 -22.57 -15.33 19.09
C TYR A 465 -24.07 -15.58 19.20
N LEU A 466 -24.49 -16.80 18.88
CA LEU A 466 -25.88 -17.23 18.89
C LEU A 466 -26.12 -18.31 19.96
N VAL A 467 -27.31 -18.32 20.56
CA VAL A 467 -27.75 -19.39 21.47
C VAL A 467 -29.22 -19.76 21.24
N ASN A 468 -29.48 -21.05 21.13
CA ASN A 468 -30.84 -21.58 21.19
C ASN A 468 -31.25 -21.74 22.67
N LYS A 469 -32.34 -21.08 23.09
CA LYS A 469 -32.93 -21.20 24.45
C LYS A 469 -34.25 -21.99 24.47
N GLY A 470 -34.55 -22.75 23.41
CA GLY A 470 -35.64 -23.71 23.39
C GLY A 470 -35.27 -25.03 24.08
N ASP A 471 -36.24 -25.93 24.15
CA ASP A 471 -36.09 -27.32 24.63
C ASP A 471 -35.60 -28.28 23.53
N LYS A 472 -35.58 -27.84 22.27
CA LYS A 472 -35.30 -28.65 21.06
C LYS A 472 -34.25 -27.98 20.16
N PRO A 473 -33.40 -28.75 19.45
CA PRO A 473 -32.46 -28.19 18.49
C PRO A 473 -33.15 -27.40 17.38
N ILE A 474 -32.49 -26.33 16.93
CA ILE A 474 -32.82 -25.71 15.64
C ILE A 474 -32.10 -26.55 14.58
N THR A 475 -32.87 -27.26 13.77
CA THR A 475 -32.37 -28.20 12.75
C THR A 475 -32.19 -27.57 11.37
N GLU A 476 -32.72 -26.38 11.14
CA GLU A 476 -32.55 -25.58 9.92
C GLU A 476 -32.71 -24.09 10.25
N MET A 477 -31.78 -23.28 9.76
CA MET A 477 -31.71 -21.84 10.05
C MET A 477 -31.02 -21.14 8.89
N THR A 478 -31.40 -19.90 8.61
CA THR A 478 -30.70 -19.03 7.67
C THR A 478 -30.45 -17.65 8.29
N LEU A 479 -29.59 -16.88 7.64
CA LEU A 479 -29.27 -15.51 7.98
C LEU A 479 -29.56 -14.64 6.75
N LYS A 480 -30.39 -13.61 6.93
CA LYS A 480 -30.54 -12.52 5.97
C LYS A 480 -29.71 -11.34 6.46
N PHE A 481 -28.56 -11.11 5.83
CA PHE A 481 -27.67 -10.02 6.22
C PHE A 481 -28.23 -8.65 5.82
N SER A 482 -27.70 -7.61 6.46
CA SER A 482 -27.97 -6.20 6.18
C SER A 482 -26.68 -5.43 6.35
N GLY A 483 -26.15 -5.00 5.22
CA GLY A 483 -24.82 -4.41 5.00
C GLY A 483 -24.51 -4.48 3.51
N LYS A 484 -23.54 -3.70 3.01
CA LYS A 484 -23.16 -3.73 1.58
C LYS A 484 -22.03 -4.72 1.37
N PHE A 485 -22.36 -5.94 0.96
CA PHE A 485 -21.36 -6.93 0.53
C PHE A 485 -20.99 -6.66 -0.93
N ALA A 486 -19.71 -6.76 -1.30
CA ALA A 486 -19.26 -6.51 -2.67
C ALA A 486 -19.65 -7.70 -3.57
N ALA A 487 -20.36 -7.43 -4.67
CA ALA A 487 -21.05 -8.45 -5.46
C ALA A 487 -20.15 -9.62 -5.92
N GLU A 488 -18.96 -9.28 -6.44
CA GLU A 488 -17.94 -10.21 -6.96
C GLU A 488 -17.11 -10.90 -5.86
N THR A 489 -17.20 -10.45 -4.61
CA THR A 489 -16.38 -10.99 -3.52
C THR A 489 -17.04 -12.24 -2.94
N ALA A 490 -16.29 -13.34 -2.91
CA ALA A 490 -16.66 -14.54 -2.17
C ALA A 490 -16.40 -14.35 -0.67
N TYR A 491 -17.45 -14.51 0.14
CA TYR A 491 -17.39 -14.45 1.59
C TYR A 491 -17.66 -15.83 2.19
N LYS A 492 -16.96 -16.15 3.27
CA LYS A 492 -17.14 -17.38 4.03
C LYS A 492 -17.89 -17.07 5.32
N ILE A 493 -19.01 -17.75 5.51
CA ILE A 493 -19.89 -17.57 6.67
C ILE A 493 -19.90 -18.90 7.44
N THR A 494 -19.49 -18.88 8.70
CA THR A 494 -19.31 -20.09 9.51
C THR A 494 -20.11 -19.99 10.81
N LEU A 495 -21.02 -20.94 11.05
CA LEU A 495 -21.70 -21.10 12.33
C LEU A 495 -21.18 -22.37 13.03
N GLY A 496 -20.42 -22.20 14.10
CA GLY A 496 -19.80 -23.31 14.84
C GLY A 496 -18.80 -24.08 13.98
N THR A 497 -19.23 -25.24 13.46
CA THR A 497 -18.44 -26.10 12.56
C THR A 497 -18.95 -26.11 11.12
N THR A 498 -20.11 -25.51 10.84
CA THR A 498 -20.71 -25.48 9.50
C THR A 498 -20.29 -24.19 8.79
N SER A 499 -19.51 -24.31 7.73
CA SER A 499 -19.16 -23.20 6.84
C SER A 499 -19.95 -23.28 5.53
N ILE A 500 -20.36 -22.14 5.01
CA ILE A 500 -20.72 -21.95 3.61
C ILE A 500 -19.83 -20.86 2.99
N GLU A 501 -19.72 -20.88 1.66
CA GLU A 501 -19.19 -19.77 0.89
C GLU A 501 -20.31 -19.22 0.00
N ALA A 502 -20.39 -17.90 -0.13
CA ALA A 502 -21.39 -17.21 -0.93
C ALA A 502 -20.82 -15.89 -1.48
N SER A 503 -21.20 -15.53 -2.70
CA SER A 503 -20.84 -14.22 -3.25
C SER A 503 -21.61 -13.10 -2.55
N GLY A 504 -21.06 -11.88 -2.54
CA GLY A 504 -21.79 -10.72 -2.03
C GLY A 504 -23.13 -10.51 -2.74
N ALA A 505 -23.24 -10.88 -4.03
CA ALA A 505 -24.49 -10.86 -4.77
C ALA A 505 -25.55 -11.81 -4.16
N GLN A 506 -25.17 -13.04 -3.79
CA GLN A 506 -26.06 -14.00 -3.11
C GLN A 506 -26.45 -13.52 -1.71
N ILE A 507 -25.51 -12.95 -0.95
CA ILE A 507 -25.75 -12.45 0.42
C ILE A 507 -26.68 -11.22 0.40
N ASN A 508 -26.51 -10.31 -0.57
CA ASN A 508 -27.39 -9.15 -0.75
C ASN A 508 -28.79 -9.55 -1.26
N ALA A 509 -28.90 -10.64 -2.04
CA ALA A 509 -30.16 -11.09 -2.65
C ALA A 509 -31.17 -11.69 -1.65
N GLY A 510 -30.72 -12.25 -0.53
CA GLY A 510 -31.64 -12.92 0.40
C GLY A 510 -30.96 -13.66 1.55
N GLU A 511 -31.45 -14.87 1.79
CA GLU A 511 -31.05 -15.70 2.92
C GLU A 511 -29.92 -16.67 2.54
N VAL A 512 -28.91 -16.73 3.40
CA VAL A 512 -27.74 -17.62 3.28
C VAL A 512 -27.58 -18.47 4.54
N GLY A 513 -26.77 -19.53 4.47
CA GLY A 513 -26.47 -20.40 5.62
C GLY A 513 -27.39 -21.61 5.79
N GLN A 514 -28.04 -22.07 4.73
CA GLN A 514 -28.86 -23.30 4.76
C GLN A 514 -28.04 -24.49 5.30
N GLY A 515 -28.64 -25.28 6.19
CA GLY A 515 -27.95 -26.30 6.98
C GLY A 515 -27.25 -25.79 8.25
N PHE A 516 -27.45 -24.52 8.64
CA PHE A 516 -27.04 -24.03 9.96
C PHE A 516 -27.97 -24.56 11.06
N THR A 517 -27.36 -25.05 12.14
CA THR A 517 -28.07 -25.72 13.26
C THR A 517 -27.61 -25.18 14.61
N LEU A 518 -28.50 -25.15 15.62
CA LEU A 518 -28.16 -24.73 16.99
C LEU A 518 -28.74 -25.67 18.04
N GLU A 519 -27.85 -26.32 18.81
CA GLU A 519 -28.21 -27.17 19.95
C GLU A 519 -28.76 -26.36 21.14
N PRO A 520 -29.72 -26.90 21.91
CA PRO A 520 -30.26 -26.26 23.10
C PRO A 520 -29.17 -25.86 24.10
N GLY A 521 -29.20 -24.62 24.57
CA GLY A 521 -28.29 -24.09 25.58
C GLY A 521 -26.84 -23.91 25.11
N LYS A 522 -26.47 -24.22 23.87
CA LYS A 522 -25.08 -24.09 23.39
C LYS A 522 -24.83 -22.73 22.73
N VAL A 523 -23.94 -21.91 23.30
CA VAL A 523 -23.45 -20.73 22.58
C VAL A 523 -22.55 -21.17 21.43
N THR A 524 -22.86 -20.68 20.24
CA THR A 524 -22.20 -21.05 18.99
C THR A 524 -21.72 -19.77 18.29
N PRO A 525 -20.43 -19.66 17.93
CA PRO A 525 -19.91 -18.49 17.23
C PRO A 525 -20.36 -18.48 15.77
N LEU A 526 -20.78 -17.32 15.31
CA LEU A 526 -20.99 -16.98 13.90
C LEU A 526 -19.80 -16.13 13.45
N ARG A 527 -19.11 -16.50 12.37
CA ARG A 527 -18.07 -15.67 11.74
C ARG A 527 -18.44 -15.34 10.30
N VAL A 528 -18.14 -14.11 9.91
CA VAL A 528 -18.07 -13.66 8.51
C VAL A 528 -16.61 -13.26 8.22
N GLU A 529 -16.03 -13.83 7.16
CA GLU A 529 -14.66 -13.58 6.70
C GLU A 529 -14.61 -13.60 5.15
N LEU A 530 -13.52 -13.11 4.55
CA LEU A 530 -13.29 -13.31 3.11
C LEU A 530 -13.04 -14.81 2.85
N ALA A 531 -13.66 -15.39 1.83
CA ALA A 531 -13.41 -16.80 1.47
C ALA A 531 -12.02 -16.97 0.86
N HIS A 532 -11.63 -16.04 -0.02
CA HIS A 532 -10.38 -16.09 -0.79
C HIS A 532 -9.65 -14.74 -0.72
N PRO A 533 -9.12 -14.34 0.46
CA PRO A 533 -8.33 -13.11 0.58
C PRO A 533 -7.02 -13.23 -0.22
N ALA A 534 -6.64 -12.17 -0.94
CA ALA A 534 -5.39 -12.17 -1.73
C ALA A 534 -4.14 -12.08 -0.83
N TYR A 535 -4.29 -11.50 0.36
CA TYR A 535 -3.33 -11.52 1.45
C TYR A 535 -4.06 -11.75 2.77
N TYR A 536 -3.48 -12.50 3.70
CA TYR A 536 -4.16 -12.91 4.95
C TYR A 536 -4.69 -11.74 5.79
N ALA A 537 -4.13 -10.54 5.63
CA ALA A 537 -4.51 -9.35 6.37
C ALA A 537 -5.52 -8.43 5.65
N ASP A 538 -6.03 -8.82 4.48
CA ASP A 538 -6.95 -8.00 3.70
C ASP A 538 -8.26 -7.69 4.47
N PRO A 539 -8.71 -6.42 4.48
CA PRO A 539 -9.94 -6.06 5.16
C PRO A 539 -11.16 -6.57 4.39
N ILE A 540 -12.17 -7.02 5.13
CA ILE A 540 -13.40 -7.64 4.62
C ILE A 540 -14.30 -6.70 3.79
N GLY A 541 -14.05 -5.38 3.86
CA GLY A 541 -14.77 -4.36 3.09
C GLY A 541 -16.20 -4.06 3.54
N ILE A 542 -16.70 -4.72 4.60
CA ILE A 542 -18.05 -4.52 5.12
C ILE A 542 -18.01 -3.50 6.27
N GLY A 543 -18.89 -2.49 6.21
CA GLY A 543 -19.17 -1.59 7.34
C GLY A 543 -20.44 -2.00 8.07
N GLU A 544 -20.40 -1.95 9.41
CA GLU A 544 -21.53 -2.17 10.34
C GLU A 544 -22.48 -3.33 9.96
N PRO A 545 -21.99 -4.57 9.78
CA PRO A 545 -22.83 -5.71 9.42
C PRO A 545 -23.90 -5.98 10.48
N SER A 546 -25.10 -6.31 10.03
CA SER A 546 -26.19 -6.84 10.86
C SER A 546 -26.87 -8.01 10.14
N ALA A 547 -27.68 -8.81 10.83
CA ALA A 547 -28.41 -9.91 10.20
C ALA A 547 -29.70 -10.26 10.92
N THR A 548 -30.75 -10.62 10.18
CA THR A 548 -31.95 -11.25 10.72
C THR A 548 -31.81 -12.77 10.61
N ILE A 549 -32.15 -13.46 11.70
CA ILE A 549 -32.16 -14.91 11.83
C ILE A 549 -33.54 -15.42 11.40
N HIS A 550 -33.57 -16.41 10.52
CA HIS A 550 -34.79 -17.13 10.17
C HIS A 550 -34.69 -18.59 10.60
N VAL A 551 -35.70 -19.09 11.31
CA VAL A 551 -35.69 -20.42 11.94
C VAL A 551 -36.80 -21.28 11.35
N TYR A 552 -36.43 -22.46 10.88
CA TYR A 552 -37.29 -23.29 10.05
C TYR A 552 -37.66 -24.63 10.72
N GLY A 553 -38.95 -24.97 10.69
CA GLY A 553 -39.44 -26.28 11.13
C GLY A 553 -39.18 -27.40 10.11
N GLU A 554 -39.26 -28.65 10.56
CA GLU A 554 -39.23 -29.83 9.68
C GLU A 554 -40.32 -29.73 8.60
N GLY A 555 -39.94 -29.89 7.33
CA GLY A 555 -40.86 -29.80 6.19
C GLY A 555 -41.32 -28.37 5.83
N SER A 556 -40.70 -27.34 6.39
CA SER A 556 -40.97 -25.92 6.08
C SER A 556 -40.87 -25.56 4.59
N ASP A 557 -41.77 -24.69 4.13
CA ASP A 557 -41.95 -24.34 2.72
C ASP A 557 -40.66 -23.93 2.00
N THR A 558 -40.43 -24.56 0.85
CA THR A 558 -39.37 -24.24 -0.10
C THR A 558 -39.83 -23.15 -1.08
N GLN A 559 -38.88 -22.38 -1.60
CA GLN A 559 -39.16 -21.25 -2.51
C GLN A 559 -38.49 -21.49 -3.87
N PRO A 560 -39.20 -21.37 -5.00
CA PRO A 560 -38.59 -21.44 -6.32
C PRO A 560 -37.66 -20.24 -6.56
N PRO A 561 -36.71 -20.33 -7.51
CA PRO A 561 -35.75 -19.26 -7.74
C PRO A 561 -36.41 -17.99 -8.30
N VAL A 562 -35.94 -16.83 -7.83
CA VAL A 562 -36.36 -15.51 -8.29
C VAL A 562 -35.11 -14.69 -8.62
N ILE A 563 -35.03 -14.14 -9.84
CA ILE A 563 -33.98 -13.18 -10.19
C ILE A 563 -34.24 -11.87 -9.44
N THR A 564 -33.35 -11.52 -8.53
CA THR A 564 -33.36 -10.25 -7.81
C THR A 564 -32.57 -9.17 -8.55
N GLU A 565 -31.55 -9.55 -9.31
CA GLU A 565 -30.76 -8.65 -10.15
C GLU A 565 -30.43 -9.33 -11.49
N ASN A 566 -30.64 -8.61 -12.60
CA ASN A 566 -30.46 -9.12 -13.96
C ASN A 566 -29.14 -8.59 -14.55
N PRO A 567 -28.49 -9.31 -15.47
CA PRO A 567 -27.26 -8.84 -16.09
C PRO A 567 -27.46 -7.53 -16.85
N ALA A 568 -26.47 -6.65 -16.71
CA ALA A 568 -26.36 -5.40 -17.47
C ALA A 568 -25.53 -5.60 -18.75
N SER A 569 -25.86 -4.87 -19.81
CA SER A 569 -25.05 -4.82 -21.04
C SER A 569 -23.67 -4.20 -20.80
N VAL A 570 -22.66 -4.68 -21.51
CA VAL A 570 -21.24 -4.35 -21.28
C VAL A 570 -20.57 -3.83 -22.56
N SER A 571 -19.66 -2.86 -22.41
CA SER A 571 -19.08 -2.11 -23.53
C SER A 571 -17.57 -1.87 -23.33
N VAL A 572 -16.72 -2.46 -24.17
CA VAL A 572 -15.24 -2.52 -23.98
C VAL A 572 -14.48 -2.32 -25.31
N THR A 573 -13.17 -2.59 -25.34
CA THR A 573 -12.26 -2.45 -26.49
C THR A 573 -11.58 -3.79 -26.80
N GLU A 574 -11.09 -3.96 -28.04
CA GLU A 574 -10.34 -5.12 -28.52
C GLU A 574 -9.20 -5.47 -27.57
N GLY A 575 -9.27 -6.66 -26.96
CA GLY A 575 -8.31 -7.14 -25.98
C GLY A 575 -8.66 -6.85 -24.52
N GLU A 576 -9.78 -6.19 -24.21
CA GLU A 576 -10.27 -5.95 -22.85
C GLU A 576 -11.26 -7.06 -22.38
N ASN A 577 -11.44 -7.17 -21.06
CA ASN A 577 -12.37 -8.11 -20.44
C ASN A 577 -13.75 -7.47 -20.19
N ALA A 578 -14.81 -8.22 -20.42
CA ALA A 578 -16.19 -7.86 -20.07
C ALA A 578 -16.75 -8.85 -19.04
N THR A 579 -17.57 -8.34 -18.09
CA THR A 579 -18.14 -9.13 -16.99
C THR A 579 -19.64 -8.89 -16.85
N PHE A 580 -20.42 -9.96 -16.79
CA PHE A 580 -21.86 -9.96 -16.51
C PHE A 580 -22.14 -10.50 -15.12
N THR A 581 -23.16 -9.98 -14.44
CA THR A 581 -23.57 -10.38 -13.08
C THR A 581 -25.04 -10.81 -13.04
N VAL A 582 -25.39 -11.70 -12.12
CA VAL A 582 -26.79 -12.04 -11.80
C VAL A 582 -26.92 -12.30 -10.30
N ALA A 583 -28.02 -11.84 -9.72
CA ALA A 583 -28.39 -12.20 -8.35
C ALA A 583 -29.75 -12.91 -8.36
N ALA A 584 -29.85 -14.01 -7.64
CA ALA A 584 -31.08 -14.78 -7.50
C ALA A 584 -31.24 -15.31 -6.08
N SER A 585 -32.45 -15.24 -5.55
CA SER A 585 -32.84 -15.82 -4.26
C SER A 585 -33.72 -17.06 -4.44
N GLY A 586 -33.80 -17.89 -3.41
CA GLY A 586 -34.59 -19.13 -3.41
C GLY A 586 -34.20 -20.06 -2.25
N ARG A 587 -35.05 -21.04 -1.96
CA ARG A 587 -34.84 -22.03 -0.88
C ARG A 587 -35.19 -23.44 -1.38
N PRO A 588 -34.22 -24.34 -1.64
CA PRO A 588 -32.77 -24.17 -1.47
C PRO A 588 -32.15 -23.07 -2.33
N ALA A 589 -30.96 -22.61 -1.97
CA ALA A 589 -30.24 -21.56 -2.72
C ALA A 589 -30.06 -21.97 -4.20
N PRO A 590 -30.33 -21.08 -5.17
CA PRO A 590 -30.34 -21.45 -6.58
C PRO A 590 -28.92 -21.56 -7.15
N THR A 591 -28.68 -22.62 -7.91
CA THR A 591 -27.53 -22.74 -8.82
C THR A 591 -27.74 -21.84 -10.04
N ILE A 592 -26.67 -21.20 -10.53
CA ILE A 592 -26.70 -20.37 -11.74
C ILE A 592 -26.13 -21.19 -12.92
N ALA A 593 -26.59 -20.88 -14.14
CA ALA A 593 -25.98 -21.32 -15.39
C ALA A 593 -26.11 -20.22 -16.45
N TRP A 594 -25.00 -19.79 -17.05
CA TRP A 594 -24.98 -18.73 -18.07
C TRP A 594 -25.16 -19.25 -19.50
N TYR A 595 -25.77 -18.44 -20.36
CA TYR A 595 -26.08 -18.75 -21.76
C TYR A 595 -25.67 -17.59 -22.66
N ARG A 596 -25.03 -17.89 -23.79
CA ARG A 596 -24.68 -16.92 -24.85
C ARG A 596 -25.58 -17.11 -26.07
N VAL A 597 -26.11 -16.01 -26.59
CA VAL A 597 -26.88 -15.90 -27.83
C VAL A 597 -25.98 -15.17 -28.82
N PRO A 598 -25.43 -15.79 -29.87
CA PRO A 598 -24.62 -15.06 -30.86
C PRO A 598 -25.39 -13.94 -31.57
N LYS A 599 -24.68 -12.94 -32.08
CA LYS A 599 -25.27 -11.80 -32.81
C LYS A 599 -26.21 -12.26 -33.93
N GLY A 600 -27.49 -11.89 -33.82
CA GLY A 600 -28.54 -12.26 -34.79
C GLY A 600 -29.20 -13.63 -34.54
N ALA A 601 -28.77 -14.41 -33.55
CA ALA A 601 -29.46 -15.63 -33.13
C ALA A 601 -30.64 -15.34 -32.19
N THR A 602 -31.61 -16.25 -32.13
CA THR A 602 -32.76 -16.16 -31.21
C THR A 602 -32.57 -17.00 -29.94
N GLU A 603 -31.97 -18.17 -30.07
CA GLU A 603 -31.72 -19.13 -28.98
C GLU A 603 -30.31 -18.96 -28.41
N GLY A 604 -30.14 -19.28 -27.13
CA GLY A 604 -28.84 -19.21 -26.44
C GLY A 604 -28.27 -20.59 -26.16
N THR A 605 -26.97 -20.75 -26.40
CA THR A 605 -26.20 -21.94 -26.03
C THR A 605 -25.69 -21.80 -24.59
N LEU A 606 -25.77 -22.87 -23.80
CA LEU A 606 -25.16 -22.94 -22.47
C LEU A 606 -23.66 -22.65 -22.56
N ILE A 607 -23.15 -21.86 -21.62
CA ILE A 607 -21.72 -21.64 -21.42
C ILE A 607 -21.27 -22.63 -20.35
N GLU A 608 -20.70 -23.75 -20.78
CA GLU A 608 -20.29 -24.83 -19.89
C GLU A 608 -19.29 -24.34 -18.82
N GLY A 609 -19.53 -24.72 -17.57
CA GLY A 609 -18.73 -24.30 -16.41
C GLY A 609 -18.99 -22.88 -15.89
N ALA A 610 -19.80 -22.06 -16.58
CA ALA A 610 -20.20 -20.74 -16.07
C ALA A 610 -21.38 -20.89 -15.09
N THR A 611 -21.07 -21.29 -13.85
CA THR A 611 -22.05 -21.54 -12.77
C THR A 611 -22.08 -20.48 -11.67
N GLU A 612 -21.21 -19.48 -11.75
CA GLU A 612 -21.07 -18.44 -10.73
C GLU A 612 -22.07 -17.29 -10.90
N ALA A 613 -22.21 -16.48 -9.85
CA ALA A 613 -23.02 -15.26 -9.86
C ALA A 613 -22.51 -14.20 -10.87
N SER A 614 -21.29 -14.34 -11.38
CA SER A 614 -20.75 -13.54 -12.47
C SER A 614 -20.08 -14.39 -13.54
N TYR A 615 -19.94 -13.83 -14.74
CA TYR A 615 -19.30 -14.45 -15.89
C TYR A 615 -18.45 -13.42 -16.64
N THR A 616 -17.15 -13.69 -16.78
CA THR A 616 -16.18 -12.83 -17.44
C THR A 616 -15.60 -13.50 -18.69
N LEU A 617 -15.47 -12.74 -19.78
CA LEU A 617 -14.76 -13.15 -21.00
C LEU A 617 -13.88 -12.04 -21.55
N LYS A 618 -12.82 -12.42 -22.26
CA LYS A 618 -11.94 -11.50 -22.99
C LYS A 618 -12.48 -11.28 -24.40
N THR A 619 -12.50 -10.04 -24.87
CA THR A 619 -13.10 -9.61 -26.15
C THR A 619 -12.04 -9.23 -27.19
N THR A 620 -12.34 -9.23 -28.50
CA THR A 620 -11.30 -9.19 -29.56
C THR A 620 -11.76 -8.45 -30.83
N ILE A 621 -11.97 -7.12 -30.75
CA ILE A 621 -12.76 -6.20 -31.64
C ILE A 621 -14.22 -6.60 -31.79
N ASP A 622 -14.43 -7.89 -31.76
CA ASP A 622 -15.64 -8.63 -31.85
C ASP A 622 -16.23 -8.85 -30.44
N ASP A 623 -17.42 -8.26 -30.14
CA ASP A 623 -18.64 -8.97 -29.68
C ASP A 623 -19.86 -8.04 -29.40
N ASP A 624 -20.27 -7.16 -30.33
CA ASP A 624 -21.65 -6.58 -30.33
C ASP A 624 -22.65 -7.72 -30.32
N GLY A 625 -23.81 -7.48 -29.75
CA GLY A 625 -25.03 -8.15 -30.19
C GLY A 625 -25.10 -9.62 -29.81
N ALA A 626 -23.99 -10.24 -29.39
CA ALA A 626 -24.04 -11.39 -28.54
C ALA A 626 -24.70 -10.99 -27.23
N GLN A 627 -25.66 -11.81 -26.81
CA GLN A 627 -26.39 -11.58 -25.59
C GLN A 627 -26.12 -12.66 -24.56
N PHE A 628 -26.03 -12.25 -23.30
CA PHE A 628 -25.74 -13.10 -22.16
C PHE A 628 -26.93 -13.07 -21.19
N TYR A 629 -27.35 -14.23 -20.72
CA TYR A 629 -28.37 -14.36 -19.68
C TYR A 629 -28.09 -15.57 -18.80
N ALA A 630 -28.69 -15.59 -17.63
CA ALA A 630 -28.54 -16.66 -16.65
C ALA A 630 -29.86 -17.39 -16.41
N VAL A 631 -29.77 -18.67 -16.05
CA VAL A 631 -30.88 -19.47 -15.52
C VAL A 631 -30.54 -19.86 -14.09
N ALA A 632 -31.39 -19.45 -13.14
CA ALA A 632 -31.27 -19.77 -11.74
C ALA A 632 -32.20 -20.94 -11.38
N THR A 633 -31.67 -22.03 -10.82
CA THR A 633 -32.38 -23.32 -10.66
C THR A 633 -32.22 -23.90 -9.24
N ASN A 634 -33.32 -24.39 -8.66
CA ASN A 634 -33.32 -25.23 -7.45
C ASN A 634 -34.35 -26.37 -7.56
N SER A 635 -34.54 -27.14 -6.50
CA SER A 635 -35.45 -28.31 -6.46
C SER A 635 -36.93 -28.00 -6.75
N ASN A 636 -37.33 -26.73 -6.75
CA ASN A 636 -38.72 -26.27 -6.92
C ASN A 636 -38.96 -25.63 -8.29
N GLY A 637 -37.94 -25.49 -9.13
CA GLY A 637 -38.04 -24.94 -10.48
C GLY A 637 -36.83 -24.12 -10.91
N SER A 638 -36.96 -23.48 -12.06
CA SER A 638 -35.96 -22.61 -12.67
C SER A 638 -36.58 -21.29 -13.12
N THR A 639 -35.83 -20.20 -13.03
CA THR A 639 -36.20 -18.89 -13.59
C THR A 639 -35.07 -18.35 -14.47
N THR A 640 -35.39 -17.48 -15.43
CA THR A 640 -34.44 -16.97 -16.43
C THR A 640 -34.33 -15.46 -16.33
N SER A 641 -33.11 -14.93 -16.36
CA SER A 641 -32.87 -13.49 -16.35
C SER A 641 -33.23 -12.83 -17.69
N ALA A 642 -33.36 -11.50 -17.67
CA ALA A 642 -33.24 -10.70 -18.87
C ALA A 642 -31.88 -10.93 -19.56
N ARG A 643 -31.81 -10.57 -20.85
CA ARG A 643 -30.60 -10.63 -21.67
C ARG A 643 -29.85 -9.31 -21.63
N ALA A 644 -28.54 -9.39 -21.39
CA ALA A 644 -27.59 -8.30 -21.54
C ALA A 644 -26.85 -8.42 -22.88
N THR A 645 -26.53 -7.31 -23.54
CA THR A 645 -25.75 -7.32 -24.80
C THR A 645 -24.28 -6.94 -24.53
N LEU A 646 -23.33 -7.60 -25.20
CA LEU A 646 -21.91 -7.23 -25.20
C LEU A 646 -21.60 -6.28 -26.37
N THR A 647 -20.53 -5.45 -26.30
CA THR A 647 -20.06 -4.56 -27.39
C THR A 647 -18.55 -4.19 -27.27
N VAL A 648 -17.81 -4.06 -28.38
CA VAL A 648 -16.32 -3.95 -28.49
C VAL A 648 -15.76 -2.99 -29.61
N THR A 649 -14.66 -2.23 -29.38
CA THR A 649 -14.01 -1.21 -30.30
C THR A 649 -12.49 -1.40 -30.60
N LYS A 650 -11.84 -0.54 -31.43
CA LYS A 650 -10.43 -0.66 -31.94
C LYS A 650 -9.47 0.50 -31.55
N ALA A 651 -8.13 0.34 -31.70
CA ALA A 651 -7.04 1.21 -31.19
C ALA A 651 -6.27 2.09 -32.24
N SER A 652 -5.21 2.83 -31.81
CA SER A 652 -4.56 4.00 -32.49
C SER A 652 -2.99 3.98 -32.55
N ASN A 653 -2.36 4.99 -33.20
CA ASN A 653 -1.00 4.91 -33.81
C ASN A 653 0.10 5.98 -33.48
N ASN A 654 -0.13 7.09 -32.76
CA ASN A 654 0.94 8.10 -32.49
C ASN A 654 1.95 7.59 -31.43
N LEU A 655 3.26 7.64 -31.70
CA LEU A 655 4.28 7.11 -30.78
C LEU A 655 4.54 8.00 -29.56
N ALA A 656 4.32 9.31 -29.66
CA ALA A 656 4.55 10.26 -28.56
C ALA A 656 3.35 10.40 -27.61
N LEU A 657 2.17 9.93 -28.02
CA LEU A 657 0.91 10.15 -27.31
C LEU A 657 0.91 9.55 -25.89
N ASN A 658 0.61 10.39 -24.89
CA ASN A 658 0.63 10.09 -23.45
C ASN A 658 1.97 9.55 -22.92
N LYS A 659 3.10 9.93 -23.54
CA LYS A 659 4.45 9.59 -23.08
C LYS A 659 4.97 10.54 -22.00
N ALA A 660 6.07 10.17 -21.35
CA ALA A 660 6.68 10.98 -20.31
C ALA A 660 7.49 12.15 -20.93
N ALA A 661 7.18 13.38 -20.52
CA ALA A 661 7.85 14.59 -21.02
C ALA A 661 8.39 15.48 -19.89
N SER A 662 9.46 16.21 -20.17
CA SER A 662 10.18 17.11 -19.25
C SER A 662 10.65 18.39 -19.97
N MET A 663 11.08 19.42 -19.24
CA MET A 663 11.64 20.65 -19.81
C MET A 663 12.49 21.39 -18.77
N SER A 664 13.37 22.30 -19.19
CA SER A 664 14.35 22.94 -18.29
C SER A 664 13.74 23.82 -17.19
N SER A 665 12.56 24.40 -17.44
CA SER A 665 11.76 25.07 -16.40
C SER A 665 10.31 25.21 -16.84
N THR A 666 9.38 25.36 -15.89
CA THR A 666 7.96 25.64 -16.17
C THR A 666 7.68 27.13 -16.09
N GLY A 667 7.37 27.75 -17.23
CA GLY A 667 6.85 29.11 -17.31
C GLY A 667 5.33 29.11 -17.33
N TRP A 668 4.71 30.01 -16.56
CA TRP A 668 3.27 30.30 -16.58
C TRP A 668 2.31 29.09 -16.36
N GLY A 669 2.82 27.92 -15.95
CA GLY A 669 2.04 26.70 -15.77
C GLY A 669 1.90 25.80 -17.00
N GLY A 670 2.62 26.10 -18.11
CA GLY A 670 2.61 25.29 -19.32
C GLY A 670 3.44 24.02 -19.18
N VAL A 671 2.93 23.02 -18.44
CA VAL A 671 3.65 21.77 -18.13
C VAL A 671 4.03 20.95 -19.38
N ALA A 672 5.15 20.22 -19.31
CA ALA A 672 5.73 19.53 -20.46
C ALA A 672 4.80 18.46 -21.07
N SER A 673 3.96 17.80 -20.28
CA SER A 673 3.05 16.74 -20.74
C SER A 673 1.94 17.21 -21.70
N ARG A 674 1.71 18.52 -21.82
CA ARG A 674 0.74 19.07 -22.78
C ARG A 674 1.15 18.85 -24.24
N ALA A 675 2.45 18.80 -24.50
CA ALA A 675 2.98 18.63 -25.84
C ALA A 675 3.09 17.16 -26.30
N VAL A 676 2.36 16.26 -25.63
CA VAL A 676 2.24 14.83 -25.92
C VAL A 676 0.82 14.31 -25.63
N ASP A 677 -0.17 15.19 -25.44
CA ASP A 677 -1.56 14.80 -25.14
C ASP A 677 -2.43 14.67 -26.40
N GLY A 678 -1.90 15.08 -27.56
CA GLY A 678 -2.57 15.04 -28.85
C GLY A 678 -3.35 16.32 -29.19
N ASN A 679 -3.37 17.34 -28.32
CA ASN A 679 -3.99 18.62 -28.63
C ASN A 679 -3.05 19.55 -29.41
N THR A 680 -3.15 19.50 -30.73
CA THR A 680 -2.39 20.37 -31.66
C THR A 680 -2.89 21.83 -31.74
N ASP A 681 -3.88 22.26 -30.93
CA ASP A 681 -4.53 23.57 -31.12
C ASP A 681 -3.61 24.77 -30.85
N GLY A 682 -2.63 24.62 -29.95
CA GLY A 682 -1.57 25.54 -29.57
C GLY A 682 -1.98 26.96 -29.17
N VAL A 683 -3.22 27.16 -28.72
CA VAL A 683 -3.69 28.41 -28.10
C VAL A 683 -3.43 28.32 -26.60
N TRP A 684 -2.88 29.38 -26.00
CA TRP A 684 -2.50 29.33 -24.58
C TRP A 684 -3.67 29.09 -23.64
N ASP A 685 -4.78 29.80 -23.86
CA ASP A 685 -5.97 29.74 -22.99
C ASP A 685 -6.75 28.42 -23.14
N ASN A 686 -6.54 27.67 -24.22
CA ASN A 686 -7.05 26.31 -24.39
C ASN A 686 -6.25 25.26 -23.60
N GLY A 687 -5.09 25.63 -23.04
CA GLY A 687 -4.25 24.72 -22.26
C GLY A 687 -3.33 23.80 -23.09
N SER A 688 -3.36 23.85 -24.43
CA SER A 688 -2.51 23.04 -25.33
C SER A 688 -0.99 23.27 -25.15
N LEU A 689 -0.57 24.40 -24.60
CA LEU A 689 0.85 24.78 -24.64
C LEU A 689 1.68 24.32 -23.44
N ALA A 690 2.80 23.65 -23.75
CA ALA A 690 4.00 23.61 -22.92
C ALA A 690 4.80 24.91 -23.09
N HIS A 691 5.38 25.46 -22.01
CA HIS A 691 6.03 26.78 -22.01
C HIS A 691 7.14 26.87 -20.97
N THR A 692 8.34 27.33 -21.36
CA THR A 692 9.47 27.52 -20.43
C THR A 692 9.41 28.87 -19.71
N GLY A 693 10.14 29.03 -18.60
CA GLY A 693 10.43 30.35 -18.05
C GLY A 693 11.43 31.14 -18.91
N ARG A 694 11.75 32.38 -18.51
CA ARG A 694 12.86 33.15 -19.08
C ARG A 694 14.19 32.65 -18.54
N GLN A 695 15.01 32.09 -19.42
CA GLN A 695 16.32 31.50 -19.09
C GLN A 695 17.25 31.53 -20.30
N ALA A 696 18.53 31.20 -20.09
CA ALA A 696 19.41 30.87 -21.21
C ALA A 696 19.07 29.46 -21.75
N ASN A 697 19.16 29.27 -23.06
CA ASN A 697 18.98 28.00 -23.77
C ASN A 697 17.81 27.10 -23.28
N PRO A 698 16.55 27.59 -23.24
CA PRO A 698 15.39 26.77 -22.93
C PRO A 698 15.25 25.55 -23.84
N TRP A 699 14.72 24.44 -23.28
CA TRP A 699 14.43 23.19 -23.97
C TRP A 699 13.26 22.41 -23.35
N TRP A 700 12.62 21.58 -24.17
CA TRP A 700 11.54 20.62 -23.84
C TRP A 700 11.86 19.25 -24.45
N GLU A 701 11.48 18.14 -23.83
CA GLU A 701 11.87 16.77 -24.22
C GLU A 701 10.83 15.70 -23.87
N VAL A 702 10.61 14.72 -24.76
CA VAL A 702 9.81 13.49 -24.53
C VAL A 702 10.68 12.23 -24.56
N ASP A 703 10.38 11.28 -23.67
CA ASP A 703 10.86 9.88 -23.69
C ASP A 703 9.79 8.96 -24.31
N LEU A 704 10.04 8.41 -25.50
CA LEU A 704 9.12 7.50 -26.19
C LEU A 704 8.99 6.13 -25.49
N GLY A 705 9.81 5.86 -24.47
CA GLY A 705 9.86 4.63 -23.67
C GLY A 705 10.80 3.56 -24.22
N GLN A 706 11.05 3.57 -25.53
CA GLN A 706 12.00 2.69 -26.23
C GLN A 706 12.56 3.41 -27.46
N ASN A 707 13.58 2.81 -28.08
CA ASN A 707 14.15 3.29 -29.34
C ASN A 707 13.19 3.08 -30.52
N HIS A 708 13.13 4.07 -31.42
CA HIS A 708 12.35 4.07 -32.64
C HIS A 708 13.15 4.70 -33.78
N TYR A 709 13.01 4.16 -35.00
CA TYR A 709 13.53 4.78 -36.22
C TYR A 709 12.59 5.90 -36.68
N LEU A 710 12.92 7.14 -36.30
CA LEU A 710 12.05 8.30 -36.49
C LEU A 710 12.05 8.76 -37.94
N GLY A 711 10.84 8.91 -38.50
CA GLY A 711 10.61 9.61 -39.77
C GLY A 711 10.28 11.07 -39.48
N THR A 712 9.04 11.45 -39.81
CA THR A 712 8.52 12.77 -39.48
C THR A 712 8.28 12.92 -37.99
N VAL A 713 8.83 14.00 -37.43
CA VAL A 713 8.43 14.58 -36.15
C VAL A 713 7.74 15.91 -36.44
N ASN A 714 6.52 16.09 -35.94
CA ASN A 714 5.72 17.30 -36.11
C ASN A 714 5.80 18.16 -34.85
N VAL A 715 6.55 19.27 -34.89
CA VAL A 715 6.59 20.25 -33.77
C VAL A 715 5.58 21.36 -34.04
N TRP A 716 4.45 21.33 -33.32
CA TRP A 716 3.39 22.34 -33.46
C TRP A 716 3.70 23.60 -32.63
N ASN A 717 3.87 24.76 -33.26
CA ASN A 717 4.15 26.03 -32.56
C ASN A 717 2.88 26.67 -31.94
N ARG A 718 3.05 27.57 -30.98
CA ARG A 718 2.04 28.52 -30.48
C ARG A 718 1.35 29.29 -31.62
N SER A 719 0.09 29.66 -31.42
CA SER A 719 -0.69 30.39 -32.42
C SER A 719 -0.15 31.80 -32.68
N ALA A 720 -0.32 32.26 -33.91
CA ALA A 720 -0.14 33.66 -34.29
C ALA A 720 -1.36 34.53 -33.91
N SER A 721 -2.47 33.91 -33.46
CA SER A 721 -3.67 34.62 -32.96
C SER A 721 -3.55 35.10 -31.52
N ASP A 722 -2.60 34.58 -30.75
CA ASP A 722 -2.36 35.00 -29.38
C ASP A 722 -1.52 36.29 -29.37
N ASP A 723 -1.88 37.26 -28.51
CA ASP A 723 -1.12 38.50 -28.31
C ASP A 723 -0.10 38.36 -27.17
N CYS A 724 1.18 38.59 -27.49
CA CYS A 724 2.29 38.57 -26.54
C CYS A 724 2.88 39.98 -26.39
N GLN A 725 2.08 40.89 -25.82
CA GLN A 725 2.47 42.28 -25.50
C GLN A 725 2.83 43.09 -26.75
N GLY A 726 2.01 42.97 -27.81
CA GLY A 726 2.18 43.71 -29.06
C GLY A 726 3.12 43.06 -30.08
N THR A 727 3.63 41.86 -29.79
CA THR A 727 4.33 41.00 -30.77
C THR A 727 3.56 39.67 -30.90
N PRO A 728 3.35 39.12 -32.13
CA PRO A 728 2.65 37.85 -32.31
C PRO A 728 3.32 36.70 -31.54
N CYS A 729 2.56 35.98 -30.73
CA CYS A 729 3.12 35.00 -29.80
C CYS A 729 3.88 33.83 -30.45
N ASN A 730 3.56 33.47 -31.70
CA ASN A 730 4.27 32.41 -32.42
C ASN A 730 5.77 32.71 -32.58
N GLN A 731 6.18 33.98 -32.56
CA GLN A 731 7.59 34.39 -32.61
C GLN A 731 8.40 33.95 -31.37
N ARG A 732 7.75 33.46 -30.30
CA ARG A 732 8.48 32.90 -29.15
C ARG A 732 9.26 31.62 -29.46
N LEU A 733 8.86 30.87 -30.50
CA LEU A 733 9.63 29.74 -31.02
C LEU A 733 10.25 30.11 -32.39
N HIS A 734 11.55 30.39 -32.41
CA HIS A 734 12.33 30.76 -33.59
C HIS A 734 13.80 30.32 -33.49
N ASP A 735 14.46 30.11 -34.64
CA ASP A 735 15.89 29.78 -34.76
C ASP A 735 16.34 28.57 -33.91
N PHE A 736 15.41 27.63 -33.70
CA PHE A 736 15.49 26.54 -32.74
C PHE A 736 16.01 25.23 -33.35
N TRP A 737 16.37 24.27 -32.50
CA TRP A 737 16.77 22.92 -32.88
C TRP A 737 15.69 21.91 -32.48
N VAL A 738 15.45 20.93 -33.35
CA VAL A 738 14.83 19.66 -33.00
C VAL A 738 15.93 18.60 -32.98
N ILE A 739 16.00 17.85 -31.91
CA ILE A 739 17.11 16.95 -31.57
C ILE A 739 16.53 15.57 -31.25
N ALA A 740 16.96 14.54 -31.98
CA ALA A 740 16.64 13.15 -31.71
C ALA A 740 17.87 12.45 -31.12
N SER A 741 17.70 11.70 -30.03
CA SER A 741 18.82 11.08 -29.30
C SER A 741 18.45 9.74 -28.65
N LYS A 742 19.44 8.86 -28.48
CA LYS A 742 19.25 7.53 -27.85
C LYS A 742 19.25 7.56 -26.33
N GLU A 743 20.06 8.46 -25.76
CA GLU A 743 20.17 8.69 -24.32
C GLU A 743 19.73 10.11 -23.99
N ARG A 744 19.25 10.33 -22.76
CA ARG A 744 18.73 11.63 -22.34
C ARG A 744 19.85 12.67 -22.27
N LEU A 745 19.72 13.75 -23.02
CA LEU A 745 20.70 14.83 -23.05
C LEU A 745 20.78 15.57 -21.70
N SER A 746 21.94 16.13 -21.36
CA SER A 746 22.11 16.92 -20.14
C SER A 746 21.25 18.18 -20.14
N ASP A 747 20.85 18.65 -18.96
CA ASP A 747 19.99 19.84 -18.84
C ASP A 747 20.71 21.14 -19.27
N THR A 748 22.04 21.10 -19.36
CA THR A 748 22.94 22.19 -19.77
C THR A 748 23.51 22.01 -21.19
N PHE A 749 22.95 21.09 -22.00
CA PHE A 749 23.39 20.81 -23.37
C PHE A 749 23.37 22.08 -24.26
N ASP A 750 24.49 22.36 -24.93
CA ASP A 750 24.63 23.48 -25.86
C ASP A 750 24.83 22.98 -27.31
N PRO A 751 23.88 23.25 -28.23
CA PRO A 751 24.00 22.80 -29.61
C PRO A 751 25.13 23.50 -30.39
N ALA A 752 25.65 24.64 -29.92
CA ALA A 752 26.73 25.35 -30.60
C ALA A 752 28.12 24.69 -30.40
N THR A 753 28.26 23.83 -29.38
CA THR A 753 29.51 23.11 -29.07
C THR A 753 29.41 21.59 -29.23
N ALA A 754 28.20 21.02 -29.35
CA ALA A 754 27.95 19.58 -29.37
C ALA A 754 27.95 18.90 -30.77
N ALA A 755 28.53 19.53 -31.79
CA ALA A 755 28.34 19.16 -33.21
C ALA A 755 28.86 17.77 -33.67
N GLU A 756 29.50 16.98 -32.79
CA GLU A 756 30.06 15.65 -33.09
C GLU A 756 29.71 14.60 -32.00
N ALA A 757 28.59 14.76 -31.27
CA ALA A 757 28.14 13.78 -30.27
C ALA A 757 27.51 12.53 -30.92
N ASP A 758 28.05 11.34 -30.62
CA ASP A 758 27.52 10.08 -31.15
C ASP A 758 26.10 9.77 -30.64
N GLY A 759 25.26 9.20 -31.49
CA GLY A 759 23.85 8.92 -31.19
C GLY A 759 22.94 10.15 -31.04
N VAL A 760 23.40 11.35 -31.44
CA VAL A 760 22.62 12.60 -31.39
C VAL A 760 22.43 13.17 -32.81
N HIS A 761 21.19 13.30 -33.25
CA HIS A 761 20.81 13.82 -34.56
C HIS A 761 20.09 15.17 -34.40
N MET A 762 20.55 16.21 -35.10
CA MET A 762 20.12 17.59 -34.84
C MET A 762 19.71 18.30 -36.14
N ILE A 763 18.51 18.88 -36.16
CA ILE A 763 17.98 19.65 -37.29
C ILE A 763 17.66 21.06 -36.78
N LYS A 764 18.32 22.09 -37.35
CA LYS A 764 17.99 23.50 -37.05
C LYS A 764 16.86 23.99 -37.94
N VAL A 765 15.90 24.69 -37.34
CA VAL A 765 14.81 25.42 -37.98
C VAL A 765 15.14 26.90 -37.89
N GLU A 766 15.56 27.49 -39.02
CA GLU A 766 15.79 28.94 -39.14
C GLU A 766 14.44 29.69 -39.26
N GLY A 767 14.29 30.81 -38.57
CA GLY A 767 13.06 31.59 -38.50
C GLY A 767 12.01 31.01 -37.55
N VAL A 768 10.78 31.53 -37.65
CA VAL A 768 9.66 31.24 -36.73
C VAL A 768 9.00 29.90 -37.04
N GLY A 769 8.74 29.09 -36.02
CA GLY A 769 8.15 27.76 -36.15
C GLY A 769 6.73 27.73 -36.74
N GLY A 770 6.42 26.67 -37.49
CA GLY A 770 5.12 26.41 -38.12
C GLY A 770 4.17 25.53 -37.30
N ARG A 771 3.05 25.16 -37.92
CA ARG A 771 1.95 24.36 -37.33
C ARG A 771 1.46 23.27 -38.32
N PRO A 772 2.06 22.07 -38.31
CA PRO A 772 3.31 21.75 -37.63
C PRO A 772 4.54 22.32 -38.35
N THR A 773 5.66 22.37 -37.65
CA THR A 773 6.98 22.28 -38.27
C THR A 773 7.29 20.79 -38.41
N ALA A 774 7.09 20.25 -39.62
CA ALA A 774 7.48 18.87 -39.91
C ALA A 774 8.99 18.80 -40.16
N VAL A 775 9.72 18.05 -39.34
CA VAL A 775 11.14 17.71 -39.58
C VAL A 775 11.26 16.20 -39.79
N ASP A 776 12.01 15.82 -40.83
CA ASP A 776 12.21 14.41 -41.21
C ASP A 776 13.60 13.95 -40.75
N PHE A 777 13.61 13.04 -39.78
CA PHE A 777 14.82 12.41 -39.23
C PHE A 777 15.32 11.21 -40.06
N LYS A 778 14.62 10.81 -41.13
CA LYS A 778 15.08 9.85 -42.15
C LYS A 778 15.47 8.48 -41.61
N GLY A 779 14.79 8.02 -40.57
CA GLY A 779 15.08 6.76 -39.88
C GLY A 779 16.23 6.88 -38.88
N ALA A 780 16.42 8.04 -38.25
CA ALA A 780 17.34 8.16 -37.12
C ALA A 780 16.81 7.32 -35.93
N ASP A 781 17.66 6.45 -35.39
CA ASP A 781 17.39 5.68 -34.18
C ASP A 781 17.45 6.58 -32.95
N ALA A 782 16.30 6.81 -32.31
CA ALA A 782 16.20 7.66 -31.12
C ALA A 782 15.07 7.19 -30.17
N ARG A 783 15.25 7.53 -28.89
CA ARG A 783 14.26 7.34 -27.82
C ARG A 783 13.76 8.68 -27.27
N TYR A 784 14.62 9.69 -27.29
CA TYR A 784 14.35 11.04 -26.80
C TYR A 784 14.24 12.03 -27.95
N ILE A 785 13.19 12.85 -27.94
CA ILE A 785 13.03 13.99 -28.85
C ILE A 785 13.04 15.26 -28.00
N ARG A 786 14.00 16.16 -28.25
CA ARG A 786 14.16 17.45 -27.56
C ARG A 786 14.03 18.62 -28.54
N VAL A 787 13.27 19.64 -28.16
CA VAL A 787 13.18 20.94 -28.84
C VAL A 787 13.92 21.96 -27.98
N LEU A 788 14.88 22.71 -28.55
CA LEU A 788 15.78 23.61 -27.81
C LEU A 788 16.03 24.91 -28.59
N GLN A 789 15.90 26.07 -27.93
CA GLN A 789 16.09 27.38 -28.54
C GLN A 789 17.31 28.11 -27.94
N PRO A 790 18.41 28.30 -28.69
CA PRO A 790 19.59 29.01 -28.21
C PRO A 790 19.30 30.49 -27.97
N THR A 791 19.54 30.98 -26.75
CA THR A 791 19.38 32.40 -26.39
C THR A 791 20.08 32.69 -25.06
N SER A 792 20.58 33.91 -24.88
CA SER A 792 21.18 34.36 -23.62
C SER A 792 20.16 34.63 -22.52
N LEU A 793 18.92 35.01 -22.89
CA LEU A 793 17.79 35.13 -21.98
C LEU A 793 16.47 35.18 -22.78
N GLY A 794 15.71 34.10 -22.81
CA GLY A 794 14.43 34.03 -23.52
C GLY A 794 13.54 32.89 -23.06
N GLU A 795 12.38 32.78 -23.71
CA GLU A 795 11.29 31.85 -23.41
C GLU A 795 10.78 31.25 -24.73
N PHE A 796 10.32 30.00 -24.75
CA PHE A 796 9.52 29.48 -25.86
C PHE A 796 8.27 28.75 -25.36
N ALA A 797 7.32 28.53 -26.28
CA ALA A 797 6.17 27.66 -26.09
C ALA A 797 5.92 26.79 -27.34
N LEU A 798 5.42 25.58 -27.15
CA LEU A 798 4.99 24.67 -28.22
C LEU A 798 3.78 23.83 -27.76
N ALA A 799 3.04 23.29 -28.72
CA ALA A 799 1.69 22.73 -28.55
C ALA A 799 1.63 21.21 -28.50
N GLU A 800 2.31 20.53 -29.43
CA GLU A 800 2.34 19.06 -29.53
C GLU A 800 3.61 18.67 -30.29
N VAL A 801 4.19 17.52 -29.94
CA VAL A 801 5.29 16.88 -30.67
C VAL A 801 4.87 15.46 -31.05
N GLU A 802 4.19 15.33 -32.19
CA GLU A 802 3.82 14.01 -32.71
C GLU A 802 5.07 13.31 -33.28
N ALA A 803 5.22 12.02 -32.98
CA ALA A 803 6.32 11.20 -33.48
C ALA A 803 5.80 10.00 -34.27
N PHE A 804 6.31 9.84 -35.50
CA PHE A 804 5.93 8.75 -36.40
C PHE A 804 7.16 7.94 -36.83
N ALA A 805 6.99 6.61 -36.90
CA ALA A 805 8.00 5.73 -37.49
C ALA A 805 8.17 6.04 -38.99
N ALA A 806 9.40 5.96 -39.49
CA ALA A 806 9.71 6.23 -40.88
C ALA A 806 9.07 5.18 -41.83
N GLN A 807 8.26 5.63 -42.80
CA GLN A 807 7.66 4.72 -43.78
C GLN A 807 8.72 4.16 -44.75
N GLY A 808 8.82 2.83 -44.83
CA GLY A 808 9.69 2.13 -45.78
C GLY A 808 11.12 1.91 -45.32
N SER A 809 11.53 2.45 -44.17
CA SER A 809 12.70 1.96 -43.44
C SER A 809 12.23 1.17 -42.22
N ASP A 810 12.31 -0.15 -42.34
CA ASP A 810 12.39 -1.07 -41.21
C ASP A 810 13.84 -1.60 -41.18
N PRO A 811 14.77 -0.91 -40.49
CA PRO A 811 16.12 -1.41 -40.27
C PRO A 811 16.03 -2.48 -39.19
N ASP A 812 16.21 -3.73 -39.63
CA ASP A 812 16.17 -4.95 -38.84
C ASP A 812 16.70 -4.75 -37.39
N PRO A 813 15.88 -4.96 -36.36
CA PRO A 813 16.30 -4.80 -34.97
C PRO A 813 17.12 -6.01 -34.48
N GLU A 814 18.20 -6.36 -35.19
CA GLU A 814 19.31 -7.26 -34.87
C GLU A 814 20.60 -6.41 -35.03
N ASP A 815 21.42 -6.08 -34.01
CA ASP A 815 22.59 -6.91 -33.61
C ASP A 815 23.29 -6.36 -32.32
N LYS A 816 22.55 -6.28 -31.21
CA LYS A 816 23.06 -6.12 -29.84
C LYS A 816 22.51 -7.26 -28.99
N PRO A 817 23.31 -8.21 -28.49
CA PRO A 817 22.77 -9.41 -27.88
C PRO A 817 21.85 -9.14 -26.67
N VAL A 818 20.64 -9.68 -26.70
CA VAL A 818 19.62 -9.63 -25.64
C VAL A 818 19.45 -11.04 -25.09
N ALA A 819 19.61 -11.20 -23.77
CA ALA A 819 19.50 -12.50 -23.11
C ALA A 819 18.12 -13.14 -23.35
N PRO A 820 18.01 -14.48 -23.43
CA PRO A 820 16.74 -15.12 -23.75
C PRO A 820 15.75 -14.94 -22.60
N GLU A 821 14.51 -14.58 -22.92
CA GLU A 821 13.36 -14.58 -22.01
C GLU A 821 12.35 -15.61 -22.53
N ILE A 822 11.93 -16.54 -21.68
CA ILE A 822 10.86 -17.50 -22.00
C ILE A 822 9.61 -17.09 -21.24
N ARG A 823 8.59 -16.62 -21.97
CA ARG A 823 7.28 -16.30 -21.38
C ARG A 823 6.57 -17.58 -20.90
N PRO A 824 5.62 -17.47 -19.94
CA PRO A 824 4.79 -18.56 -19.48
C PRO A 824 4.32 -19.51 -20.58
N LEU A 825 4.58 -20.81 -20.41
CA LEU A 825 4.28 -21.80 -21.44
C LEU A 825 2.77 -21.89 -21.69
N ALA A 826 2.39 -21.76 -22.95
CA ALA A 826 1.05 -22.04 -23.44
C ALA A 826 1.00 -23.53 -23.82
N VAL A 827 0.19 -24.31 -23.11
CA VAL A 827 -0.04 -25.71 -23.47
C VAL A 827 -1.43 -25.85 -24.07
N THR A 828 -1.52 -26.54 -25.20
CA THR A 828 -2.78 -26.96 -25.80
C THR A 828 -2.78 -28.47 -26.01
N ALA A 829 -3.97 -29.03 -26.21
CA ALA A 829 -4.16 -30.44 -26.55
C ALA A 829 -5.04 -30.56 -27.80
N ASN A 830 -4.86 -31.63 -28.56
CA ASN A 830 -5.71 -31.96 -29.70
C ASN A 830 -6.09 -33.46 -29.68
N PRO A 831 -7.39 -33.79 -29.53
CA PRO A 831 -8.50 -32.87 -29.25
C PRO A 831 -8.37 -32.21 -27.87
N ALA A 832 -8.72 -30.92 -27.75
CA ALA A 832 -8.58 -30.17 -26.50
C ALA A 832 -9.36 -30.82 -25.34
N LYS A 833 -10.54 -31.34 -25.65
CA LYS A 833 -11.40 -32.15 -24.78
C LYS A 833 -10.77 -33.46 -24.24
N ASP A 834 -9.63 -33.90 -24.76
CA ASP A 834 -8.98 -35.15 -24.34
C ASP A 834 -7.74 -34.89 -23.45
N ALA A 835 -7.68 -33.71 -22.83
CA ALA A 835 -6.74 -33.35 -21.76
C ALA A 835 -7.29 -32.31 -20.78
N GLN A 836 -6.79 -32.34 -19.54
CA GLN A 836 -6.91 -31.27 -18.56
C GLN A 836 -5.53 -30.63 -18.32
N ILE A 837 -5.46 -29.30 -18.28
CA ILE A 837 -4.22 -28.53 -18.20
C ILE A 837 -4.36 -27.55 -17.02
N ASN A 838 -3.69 -27.87 -15.92
CA ASN A 838 -3.86 -27.19 -14.63
C ASN A 838 -2.55 -26.51 -14.19
N GLY A 839 -2.64 -25.47 -13.35
CA GLY A 839 -1.49 -24.70 -12.85
C GLY A 839 -1.22 -23.42 -13.65
N ASP A 840 -0.39 -22.55 -13.10
CA ASP A 840 -0.09 -21.21 -13.64
C ASP A 840 1.11 -21.20 -14.61
N GLY A 841 1.69 -20.02 -14.86
CA GLY A 841 2.77 -19.83 -15.83
C GLY A 841 4.11 -20.47 -15.46
N ALA A 842 4.36 -20.76 -14.18
CA ALA A 842 5.62 -21.31 -13.69
C ALA A 842 5.61 -22.85 -13.60
N PHE A 843 4.45 -23.45 -13.30
CA PHE A 843 4.29 -24.90 -13.21
C PHE A 843 2.92 -25.33 -13.74
N ARG A 844 2.91 -26.16 -14.80
CA ARG A 844 1.69 -26.79 -15.31
C ARG A 844 1.72 -28.31 -15.20
N THR A 845 0.55 -28.90 -14.98
CA THR A 845 0.32 -30.34 -15.07
C THR A 845 -0.66 -30.62 -16.20
N VAL A 846 -0.25 -31.47 -17.14
CA VAL A 846 -1.06 -31.90 -18.29
C VAL A 846 -1.48 -33.34 -18.07
N THR A 847 -2.76 -33.53 -17.81
CA THR A 847 -3.39 -34.82 -17.53
C THR A 847 -4.20 -35.16 -18.78
N ALA A 848 -3.61 -35.90 -19.73
CA ALA A 848 -4.16 -36.17 -21.07
C ALA A 848 -4.37 -37.65 -21.39
N LYS A 849 -5.40 -38.00 -22.18
CA LYS A 849 -5.64 -39.39 -22.60
C LYS A 849 -4.46 -39.92 -23.41
N LYS A 850 -4.25 -41.24 -23.36
CA LYS A 850 -3.21 -41.89 -24.17
C LYS A 850 -3.52 -41.73 -25.66
N GLY A 851 -2.60 -41.09 -26.40
CA GLY A 851 -2.75 -40.75 -27.81
C GLY A 851 -3.23 -39.31 -28.08
N THR A 852 -3.64 -38.54 -27.07
CA THR A 852 -3.89 -37.10 -27.23
C THR A 852 -2.60 -36.40 -27.62
N GLN A 853 -2.63 -35.58 -28.67
CA GLN A 853 -1.50 -34.72 -29.03
C GLN A 853 -1.43 -33.56 -28.04
N VAL A 854 -0.36 -33.46 -27.27
CA VAL A 854 -0.07 -32.30 -26.42
C VAL A 854 0.97 -31.44 -27.12
N THR A 855 0.66 -30.15 -27.21
CA THR A 855 1.49 -29.13 -27.85
C THR A 855 1.87 -28.11 -26.81
N ILE A 856 3.16 -28.04 -26.48
CA ILE A 856 3.72 -27.05 -25.56
C ILE A 856 4.37 -25.95 -26.41
N LYS A 857 3.82 -24.73 -26.38
CA LYS A 857 4.38 -23.54 -27.01
C LYS A 857 5.00 -22.62 -25.97
N ALA A 858 6.26 -22.29 -26.18
CA ALA A 858 6.91 -21.15 -25.57
C ALA A 858 6.76 -19.92 -26.48
N THR A 859 6.64 -18.73 -25.89
CA THR A 859 7.03 -17.50 -26.59
C THR A 859 8.40 -17.12 -26.05
N VAL A 860 9.43 -17.29 -26.87
CA VAL A 860 10.80 -16.93 -26.51
C VAL A 860 11.18 -15.67 -27.26
N SER A 861 11.71 -14.70 -26.54
CA SER A 861 12.41 -13.54 -27.10
C SER A 861 13.88 -13.60 -26.69
N GLY A 862 14.76 -13.05 -27.51
CA GLY A 862 16.21 -13.10 -27.32
C GLY A 862 16.90 -12.84 -28.64
N LYS A 863 18.12 -12.31 -28.59
CA LYS A 863 18.84 -11.81 -29.76
C LYS A 863 20.35 -12.04 -29.61
N PRO A 864 21.08 -12.56 -30.61
CA PRO A 864 20.54 -13.30 -31.74
C PRO A 864 19.60 -14.43 -31.29
N ASP A 865 18.78 -14.89 -32.23
CA ASP A 865 17.71 -15.87 -32.02
C ASP A 865 18.19 -17.06 -31.15
N PRO A 866 17.59 -17.30 -29.96
CA PRO A 866 18.17 -18.22 -29.00
C PRO A 866 18.06 -19.68 -29.46
N THR A 867 19.14 -20.43 -29.32
CA THR A 867 19.13 -21.88 -29.53
C THR A 867 18.22 -22.53 -28.49
N LEU A 868 17.14 -23.13 -28.99
CA LEU A 868 16.10 -23.78 -28.21
C LEU A 868 16.38 -25.28 -28.06
N SER A 869 16.25 -25.78 -26.85
CA SER A 869 16.48 -27.18 -26.49
C SER A 869 15.45 -27.64 -25.48
N TRP A 870 14.49 -28.44 -25.93
CA TRP A 870 13.54 -29.11 -25.03
C TRP A 870 14.24 -30.23 -24.25
N GLN A 871 14.00 -30.26 -22.94
CA GLN A 871 14.56 -31.24 -22.02
C GLN A 871 13.45 -31.99 -21.28
N ILE A 872 13.67 -33.28 -21.03
CA ILE A 872 12.76 -34.15 -20.26
C ILE A 872 13.50 -34.80 -19.09
N LYS A 873 12.91 -34.74 -17.90
CA LYS A 873 13.32 -35.51 -16.71
C LYS A 873 12.29 -36.61 -16.51
N ARG A 874 12.67 -37.87 -16.78
CA ARG A 874 11.77 -39.02 -16.68
C ARG A 874 11.52 -39.41 -15.23
N LYS A 875 10.34 -39.99 -14.98
CA LYS A 875 9.88 -40.42 -13.65
C LYS A 875 10.93 -41.32 -12.96
N GLY A 876 11.51 -40.83 -11.87
CA GLY A 876 12.50 -41.57 -11.07
C GLY A 876 13.95 -41.51 -11.58
N SER A 877 14.24 -40.73 -12.63
CA SER A 877 15.61 -40.32 -12.97
C SER A 877 15.90 -38.95 -12.36
N ASP A 878 17.16 -38.66 -12.02
CA ASP A 878 17.58 -37.33 -11.57
C ASP A 878 18.18 -36.43 -12.66
N SER A 879 18.64 -37.01 -13.76
CA SER A 879 19.24 -36.29 -14.89
C SER A 879 18.21 -35.85 -15.95
N TRP A 880 18.45 -34.70 -16.56
CA TRP A 880 17.72 -34.23 -17.74
C TRP A 880 18.26 -34.89 -19.03
N GLU A 881 17.35 -35.35 -19.89
CA GLU A 881 17.62 -35.81 -21.26
C GLU A 881 17.22 -34.73 -22.27
N THR A 882 17.95 -34.55 -23.38
CA THR A 882 17.55 -33.65 -24.47
C THR A 882 16.60 -34.36 -25.44
N LEU A 883 15.55 -33.66 -25.89
CA LEU A 883 14.64 -34.14 -26.94
C LEU A 883 15.14 -33.69 -28.32
N ASP A 884 16.21 -34.34 -28.81
CA ASP A 884 17.06 -33.95 -29.96
C ASP A 884 16.36 -33.70 -31.33
N LYS A 885 15.03 -33.84 -31.44
CA LYS A 885 14.29 -33.74 -32.71
C LYS A 885 13.56 -32.42 -32.95
N GLU A 886 13.24 -31.66 -31.91
CA GLU A 886 12.46 -30.41 -32.04
C GLU A 886 13.24 -29.23 -31.45
N LYS A 887 13.72 -28.35 -32.34
CA LYS A 887 14.51 -27.14 -32.02
C LYS A 887 13.71 -25.84 -32.13
N GLY A 888 12.39 -25.94 -32.22
CA GLY A 888 11.48 -24.79 -32.27
C GLY A 888 10.97 -24.40 -30.88
N ALA A 889 10.29 -23.26 -30.80
CA ALA A 889 9.58 -22.81 -29.60
C ALA A 889 8.29 -23.63 -29.33
N GLU A 890 8.06 -24.71 -30.09
CA GLU A 890 6.91 -25.60 -30.00
C GLU A 890 7.42 -27.04 -29.95
N LEU A 891 6.87 -27.82 -29.01
CA LEU A 891 7.08 -29.26 -28.86
C LEU A 891 5.73 -29.96 -28.93
N THR A 892 5.54 -30.88 -29.88
CA THR A 892 4.28 -31.62 -30.04
C THR A 892 4.49 -33.12 -29.97
N PHE A 893 3.81 -33.79 -29.04
CA PHE A 893 3.93 -35.23 -28.85
C PHE A 893 2.59 -35.86 -28.45
N ALA A 894 2.37 -37.09 -28.92
CA ALA A 894 1.26 -37.90 -28.46
C ALA A 894 1.58 -38.45 -27.06
N VAL A 895 0.71 -38.21 -26.09
CA VAL A 895 0.92 -38.64 -24.70
C VAL A 895 0.82 -40.15 -24.59
N ASP A 896 1.87 -40.78 -24.03
CA ASP A 896 1.92 -42.22 -23.77
C ASP A 896 2.59 -42.56 -22.41
N ASP A 897 2.74 -43.86 -22.14
CA ASP A 897 3.25 -44.36 -20.87
C ASP A 897 4.72 -43.97 -20.60
N ALA A 898 5.51 -43.64 -21.63
CA ALA A 898 6.92 -43.22 -21.50
C ALA A 898 7.07 -41.72 -21.13
N TYR A 899 5.98 -40.96 -21.22
CA TYR A 899 5.84 -39.59 -20.71
C TYR A 899 5.13 -39.53 -19.34
N ASN A 900 4.54 -40.63 -18.88
CA ASN A 900 3.71 -40.64 -17.67
C ASN A 900 4.52 -40.38 -16.38
N GLY A 901 4.33 -39.21 -15.77
CA GLY A 901 5.11 -38.71 -14.64
C GLY A 901 6.49 -38.17 -15.03
N ALA A 902 6.72 -37.89 -16.31
CA ALA A 902 7.89 -37.12 -16.76
C ALA A 902 7.60 -35.61 -16.66
N VAL A 903 8.67 -34.83 -16.51
CA VAL A 903 8.61 -33.36 -16.47
C VAL A 903 9.40 -32.80 -17.66
N ILE A 904 8.81 -31.87 -18.38
CA ILE A 904 9.36 -31.24 -19.59
C ILE A 904 9.63 -29.76 -19.32
N ARG A 905 10.69 -29.22 -19.90
CA ARG A 905 11.01 -27.79 -19.92
C ARG A 905 11.72 -27.40 -21.21
N LEU A 906 11.68 -26.12 -21.55
CA LEU A 906 12.52 -25.52 -22.59
C LEU A 906 13.70 -24.82 -21.94
N THR A 907 14.91 -25.02 -22.46
CA THR A 907 16.05 -24.15 -22.21
C THR A 907 16.36 -23.36 -23.48
N ALA A 908 16.49 -22.04 -23.36
CA ALA A 908 16.84 -21.12 -24.45
C ALA A 908 18.22 -20.50 -24.17
N ARG A 909 19.10 -20.44 -25.16
CA ARG A 909 20.47 -19.89 -25.01
C ARG A 909 20.93 -19.12 -26.24
N ASN A 910 21.46 -17.92 -26.04
CA ASN A 910 22.31 -17.22 -27.01
C ASN A 910 23.60 -16.74 -26.31
N GLU A 911 24.31 -15.79 -26.92
CA GLU A 911 25.57 -15.27 -26.37
C GLU A 911 25.38 -14.24 -25.24
N ALA A 912 24.19 -13.65 -25.09
CA ALA A 912 23.86 -12.76 -23.98
C ALA A 912 23.42 -13.49 -22.71
N GLY A 913 22.97 -14.75 -22.81
CA GLY A 913 22.59 -15.53 -21.63
C GLY A 913 21.82 -16.80 -21.93
N ALA A 914 21.13 -17.31 -20.91
CA ALA A 914 20.19 -18.41 -21.04
C ALA A 914 19.03 -18.28 -20.05
N ALA A 915 17.86 -18.76 -20.47
CA ALA A 915 16.68 -18.92 -19.62
C ALA A 915 16.16 -20.35 -19.67
N GLU A 916 15.45 -20.72 -18.62
CA GLU A 916 14.73 -22.00 -18.50
C GLU A 916 13.25 -21.70 -18.28
N SER A 917 12.37 -22.45 -18.93
CA SER A 917 10.93 -22.25 -18.82
C SER A 917 10.39 -22.73 -17.46
N GLY A 918 9.17 -22.31 -17.15
CA GLY A 918 8.32 -23.07 -16.23
C GLY A 918 8.21 -24.54 -16.61
N LEU A 919 7.94 -25.42 -15.64
CA LEU A 919 7.92 -26.87 -15.85
C LEU A 919 6.54 -27.37 -16.29
N VAL A 920 6.51 -28.35 -17.18
CA VAL A 920 5.28 -29.06 -17.59
C VAL A 920 5.38 -30.54 -17.20
N ALA A 921 4.66 -30.92 -16.15
CA ALA A 921 4.52 -32.32 -15.75
C ALA A 921 3.44 -33.01 -16.60
N ILE A 922 3.72 -34.21 -17.11
CA ILE A 922 2.78 -34.98 -17.94
C ILE A 922 2.23 -36.18 -17.17
N ALA A 923 0.92 -36.39 -17.24
CA ALA A 923 0.21 -37.54 -16.68
C ALA A 923 -0.82 -38.10 -17.69
N VAL A 924 -1.13 -39.39 -17.60
CA VAL A 924 -2.08 -40.07 -18.50
C VAL A 924 -3.47 -40.19 -17.86
N ALA A 925 -4.56 -39.88 -18.59
CA ALA A 925 -5.82 -39.36 -18.02
C ALA A 925 -7.17 -39.80 -18.64
N SER A 926 -8.20 -38.94 -18.42
CA SER A 926 -9.60 -38.85 -18.93
C SER A 926 -10.01 -37.45 -19.53
N ASP A 927 -11.00 -36.71 -19.02
CA ASP A 927 -12.16 -36.16 -19.81
C ASP A 927 -12.54 -34.60 -19.68
N PRO A 928 -13.59 -34.02 -20.35
CA PRO A 928 -13.48 -32.97 -21.43
C PRO A 928 -13.85 -31.47 -21.21
N ALA A 929 -13.79 -30.63 -22.29
CA ALA A 929 -13.96 -29.14 -22.34
C ALA A 929 -14.45 -28.50 -23.72
N PRO A 930 -14.80 -27.18 -23.83
CA PRO A 930 -15.56 -26.49 -24.94
C PRO A 930 -14.96 -25.19 -25.61
N ASP A 931 -15.69 -24.41 -26.47
CA ASP A 931 -15.17 -23.30 -27.39
C ASP A 931 -16.22 -22.23 -27.98
N PRO A 932 -15.97 -20.88 -28.07
CA PRO A 932 -16.92 -19.81 -28.64
C PRO A 932 -16.36 -18.54 -29.44
N THR A 933 -17.17 -17.78 -30.27
CA THR A 933 -16.73 -16.59 -31.14
C THR A 933 -17.75 -15.42 -31.53
N PRO A 934 -17.35 -14.17 -31.99
CA PRO A 934 -18.07 -12.82 -31.82
C PRO A 934 -18.14 -11.69 -32.99
N ASP A 935 -18.63 -10.39 -32.81
CA ASP A 935 -18.55 -9.13 -33.74
C ASP A 935 -19.02 -7.63 -33.26
N PRO A 936 -18.26 -6.44 -33.23
CA PRO A 936 -18.45 -4.90 -32.94
C PRO A 936 -19.21 -4.00 -31.80
N LYS A 937 -19.61 -2.65 -31.95
CA LYS A 937 -20.09 -1.63 -30.85
C LYS A 937 -20.81 -0.21 -31.16
N PRO A 938 -21.51 0.52 -30.18
CA PRO A 938 -22.16 1.90 -30.23
C PRO A 938 -21.82 3.07 -29.15
N ASP A 939 -22.75 4.04 -28.77
CA ASP A 939 -22.60 5.47 -28.18
C ASP A 939 -23.31 5.83 -26.81
N HIS A 940 -22.98 6.99 -26.15
CA HIS A 940 -23.13 7.30 -24.69
C HIS A 940 -23.90 8.56 -24.15
N THR A 941 -24.05 9.72 -24.81
CA THR A 941 -24.47 10.96 -24.08
C THR A 941 -25.96 11.08 -23.69
N VAL A 942 -26.86 10.48 -24.47
CA VAL A 942 -28.32 10.61 -24.29
C VAL A 942 -28.80 9.65 -23.20
N GLY A 943 -29.63 10.07 -22.24
CA GLY A 943 -29.94 9.22 -21.09
C GLY A 943 -31.03 9.69 -20.13
N THR A 944 -31.04 9.12 -18.92
CA THR A 944 -32.00 9.43 -17.84
C THR A 944 -31.34 9.26 -16.46
N TRP A 945 -31.62 10.18 -15.54
CA TRP A 945 -31.16 10.09 -14.15
C TRP A 945 -31.88 8.97 -13.39
N MET A 946 -31.09 8.13 -12.75
CA MET A 946 -31.49 7.05 -11.85
C MET A 946 -30.94 7.32 -10.44
N HIS A 947 -31.58 6.74 -9.43
CA HIS A 947 -31.12 6.78 -8.04
C HIS A 947 -31.44 5.46 -7.34
N ASP A 948 -30.49 4.94 -6.56
CA ASP A 948 -30.63 3.72 -5.77
C ASP A 948 -30.00 3.87 -4.37
N GLY A 949 -29.80 2.76 -3.65
CA GLY A 949 -29.21 2.76 -2.31
C GLY A 949 -27.69 3.01 -2.26
N ILE A 950 -27.03 3.21 -3.40
CA ILE A 950 -25.60 3.55 -3.51
C ILE A 950 -25.45 5.01 -3.94
N GLY A 951 -26.22 5.48 -4.93
CA GLY A 951 -26.24 6.91 -5.30
C GLY A 951 -27.06 7.21 -6.55
N TRP A 952 -26.88 8.42 -7.10
CA TRP A 952 -27.42 8.79 -8.41
C TRP A 952 -26.51 8.28 -9.53
N TRP A 953 -27.06 7.99 -10.71
CA TRP A 953 -26.31 7.64 -11.92
C TRP A 953 -27.07 7.97 -13.20
N TRP A 954 -26.37 8.11 -14.33
CA TRP A 954 -26.97 8.46 -15.62
C TRP A 954 -27.07 7.23 -16.54
N LYS A 955 -28.28 6.72 -16.76
CA LYS A 955 -28.55 5.58 -17.62
C LYS A 955 -28.56 5.97 -19.09
N ILE A 956 -27.87 5.22 -19.95
CA ILE A 956 -27.62 5.59 -21.35
C ILE A 956 -28.68 5.00 -22.31
N THR A 957 -29.08 5.79 -23.30
CA THR A 957 -30.10 5.48 -24.32
C THR A 957 -29.49 4.71 -25.49
N GLY A 958 -28.95 3.53 -25.19
CA GLY A 958 -28.33 2.62 -26.17
C GLY A 958 -27.84 1.33 -25.52
N GLY A 959 -27.35 1.43 -24.28
CA GLY A 959 -26.85 0.34 -23.46
C GLY A 959 -25.89 0.89 -22.42
N GLY A 960 -25.81 0.24 -21.25
CA GLY A 960 -24.96 0.73 -20.16
C GLY A 960 -25.46 2.02 -19.50
N TYR A 961 -24.52 2.71 -18.86
CA TYR A 961 -24.71 3.94 -18.07
C TYR A 961 -23.36 4.68 -17.98
N ALA A 962 -23.39 5.96 -17.63
CA ALA A 962 -22.20 6.81 -17.58
C ALA A 962 -21.19 6.27 -16.57
N LYS A 963 -19.98 5.91 -17.01
CA LYS A 963 -19.00 5.18 -16.20
C LYS A 963 -17.56 5.56 -16.57
N ASN A 964 -16.76 5.94 -15.57
CA ASN A 964 -15.45 6.57 -15.76
C ASN A 964 -15.44 7.85 -16.63
N GLU A 965 -16.62 8.43 -16.91
CA GLU A 965 -16.79 9.56 -17.81
C GLU A 965 -17.38 10.79 -17.11
N THR A 966 -17.32 11.92 -17.80
CA THR A 966 -17.82 13.22 -17.32
C THR A 966 -18.86 13.70 -18.33
N LEU A 967 -20.11 13.89 -17.90
CA LEU A 967 -21.20 14.30 -18.80
C LEU A 967 -21.82 15.63 -18.36
N THR A 968 -22.12 16.47 -19.35
CA THR A 968 -22.89 17.71 -19.16
C THR A 968 -24.36 17.40 -19.37
N LEU A 969 -25.11 17.28 -18.28
CA LEU A 969 -26.47 16.76 -18.23
C LEU A 969 -27.43 17.87 -17.76
N GLY A 970 -28.42 18.21 -18.58
CA GLY A 970 -29.36 19.30 -18.27
C GLY A 970 -28.71 20.68 -18.09
N GLY A 971 -27.47 20.88 -18.54
CA GLY A 971 -26.70 22.11 -18.36
C GLY A 971 -25.87 22.18 -17.08
N SER A 972 -25.78 21.10 -16.30
CA SER A 972 -24.82 20.96 -15.18
C SER A 972 -23.82 19.83 -15.47
N VAL A 973 -22.59 19.93 -14.95
CA VAL A 973 -21.54 18.93 -15.17
C VAL A 973 -21.57 17.90 -14.05
N TYR A 974 -21.51 16.62 -14.41
CA TYR A 974 -21.52 15.48 -13.49
C TYR A 974 -20.38 14.52 -13.84
N ARG A 975 -19.66 14.06 -12.81
CA ARG A 975 -18.58 13.08 -12.93
C ARG A 975 -19.08 11.74 -12.39
N PHE A 976 -18.81 10.66 -13.12
CA PHE A 976 -19.19 9.30 -12.75
C PHE A 976 -17.94 8.45 -12.46
N ASP A 977 -18.01 7.64 -11.40
CA ASP A 977 -16.89 6.80 -10.96
C ASP A 977 -16.72 5.53 -11.82
N HIS A 978 -15.82 4.63 -11.41
CA HIS A 978 -15.59 3.36 -12.11
C HIS A 978 -16.69 2.31 -11.88
N HIS A 979 -17.73 2.61 -11.08
CA HIS A 979 -18.97 1.85 -10.97
C HIS A 979 -20.12 2.51 -11.73
N GLY A 980 -20.01 3.79 -12.08
CA GLY A 980 -21.00 4.61 -12.78
C GLY A 980 -21.85 5.51 -11.88
N TYR A 981 -21.48 5.63 -10.61
CA TYR A 981 -22.16 6.49 -9.65
C TYR A 981 -21.65 7.92 -9.73
N MET A 982 -22.58 8.87 -9.68
CA MET A 982 -22.36 10.29 -9.62
C MET A 982 -21.60 10.66 -8.35
N ILE A 983 -20.40 11.22 -8.51
CA ILE A 983 -19.52 11.52 -7.38
C ILE A 983 -19.92 12.86 -6.74
N THR A 984 -19.86 12.91 -5.41
CA THR A 984 -20.01 14.13 -4.60
C THR A 984 -18.72 14.40 -3.81
N GLY A 985 -18.55 15.62 -3.31
CA GLY A 985 -17.34 16.05 -2.62
C GLY A 985 -16.21 16.53 -3.56
N TRP A 986 -14.98 16.53 -3.05
CA TRP A 986 -13.77 16.89 -3.81
C TRP A 986 -13.31 15.72 -4.68
N VAL A 987 -13.14 15.96 -5.98
CA VAL A 987 -12.69 14.96 -6.95
C VAL A 987 -11.56 15.53 -7.81
N TYR A 988 -10.56 14.71 -8.13
CA TYR A 988 -9.41 15.08 -8.96
C TYR A 988 -9.41 14.32 -10.28
N TRP A 989 -9.53 15.04 -11.40
CA TRP A 989 -9.41 14.49 -12.76
C TRP A 989 -9.08 15.60 -13.76
N GLU A 990 -8.51 15.26 -14.92
CA GLU A 990 -8.04 16.24 -15.93
C GLU A 990 -7.06 17.28 -15.32
N GLY A 991 -6.23 16.86 -14.36
CA GLY A 991 -5.23 17.70 -13.71
C GLY A 991 -5.77 18.68 -12.64
N ALA A 992 -7.09 18.82 -12.49
CA ALA A 992 -7.71 19.79 -11.58
C ALA A 992 -8.55 19.13 -10.48
N TRP A 993 -8.49 19.70 -9.27
CA TRP A 993 -9.50 19.47 -8.24
C TRP A 993 -10.76 20.24 -8.60
N ARG A 994 -11.92 19.60 -8.46
CA ARG A 994 -13.24 20.26 -8.55
C ARG A 994 -14.12 19.73 -7.41
N TYR A 995 -15.15 20.48 -7.05
CA TYR A 995 -16.13 20.05 -6.03
C TYR A 995 -17.47 19.77 -6.68
N HIS A 996 -18.07 18.65 -6.32
CA HIS A 996 -19.45 18.32 -6.65
C HIS A 996 -20.29 18.38 -5.36
N ASN A 997 -21.42 19.07 -5.38
CA ASN A 997 -22.26 19.20 -4.18
C ASN A 997 -22.98 17.90 -3.83
N ASP A 998 -23.81 17.90 -2.79
CA ASP A 998 -24.57 16.72 -2.35
C ASP A 998 -25.61 16.22 -3.39
N SER A 999 -25.94 17.03 -4.40
CA SER A 999 -26.70 16.64 -5.60
C SER A 999 -25.82 16.29 -6.80
N GLY A 1000 -24.51 16.15 -6.59
CA GLY A 1000 -23.46 15.82 -7.57
C GLY A 1000 -23.31 16.78 -8.74
N ALA A 1001 -23.98 17.92 -8.71
CA ALA A 1001 -23.74 18.98 -9.66
C ALA A 1001 -22.41 19.66 -9.31
N GLN A 1002 -21.56 19.88 -10.31
CA GLN A 1002 -20.31 20.60 -10.14
C GLN A 1002 -20.57 22.01 -9.60
N VAL A 1003 -19.89 22.36 -8.50
CA VAL A 1003 -19.97 23.69 -7.89
C VAL A 1003 -19.02 24.64 -8.60
N SER A 1004 -19.48 25.87 -8.83
CA SER A 1004 -18.66 26.96 -9.32
C SER A 1004 -19.00 28.27 -8.59
N GLY A 1005 -18.07 29.22 -8.61
CA GLY A 1005 -18.07 30.40 -7.75
C GLY A 1005 -17.44 30.16 -6.37
N TRP A 1006 -17.84 30.97 -5.39
CA TRP A 1006 -17.35 30.91 -4.00
C TRP A 1006 -17.99 29.76 -3.23
N MET A 1007 -17.16 29.00 -2.50
CA MET A 1007 -17.59 27.85 -1.70
C MET A 1007 -16.95 27.89 -0.31
N GLY A 1008 -17.75 27.71 0.74
CA GLY A 1008 -17.29 27.66 2.13
C GLY A 1008 -17.45 26.27 2.73
N GLN A 1009 -16.40 25.75 3.37
CA GLN A 1009 -16.39 24.44 4.03
C GLN A 1009 -15.50 24.48 5.28
N ASP A 1010 -16.03 24.06 6.44
CA ASP A 1010 -15.35 24.05 7.75
C ASP A 1010 -14.68 25.39 8.14
N GLY A 1011 -15.34 26.52 7.85
CA GLY A 1011 -14.81 27.85 8.12
C GLY A 1011 -13.69 28.30 7.16
N ARG A 1012 -13.32 27.47 6.17
CA ARG A 1012 -12.39 27.80 5.09
C ARG A 1012 -13.18 28.17 3.83
N TRP A 1013 -12.60 29.02 2.99
CA TRP A 1013 -13.18 29.42 1.71
C TRP A 1013 -12.34 28.93 0.55
N PHE A 1014 -12.99 28.60 -0.55
CA PHE A 1014 -12.43 28.14 -1.82
C PHE A 1014 -13.14 28.89 -2.95
N TYR A 1015 -12.49 28.98 -4.11
CA TYR A 1015 -13.15 29.44 -5.34
C TYR A 1015 -12.97 28.41 -6.44
N LEU A 1016 -14.07 28.07 -7.09
CA LEU A 1016 -14.17 27.09 -8.18
C LEU A 1016 -14.52 27.90 -9.43
N ARG A 1017 -13.72 27.86 -10.51
CA ARG A 1017 -13.94 28.78 -11.63
C ARG A 1017 -15.32 28.57 -12.29
N PRO A 1018 -16.10 29.65 -12.56
CA PRO A 1018 -17.45 29.59 -13.12
C PRO A 1018 -17.64 28.78 -14.41
N ASP A 1019 -16.57 28.65 -15.20
CA ASP A 1019 -16.54 28.07 -16.55
C ASP A 1019 -16.20 26.57 -16.58
N THR A 1020 -15.35 26.13 -15.66
CA THR A 1020 -14.63 24.84 -15.70
C THR A 1020 -14.75 24.04 -14.41
N GLY A 1021 -15.32 24.63 -13.36
CA GLY A 1021 -15.38 24.06 -12.00
C GLY A 1021 -14.01 23.85 -11.36
N ALA A 1022 -12.92 24.31 -11.97
CA ALA A 1022 -11.57 24.09 -11.47
C ALA A 1022 -11.31 24.90 -10.19
N MET A 1023 -10.84 24.23 -9.14
CA MET A 1023 -10.42 24.87 -7.90
C MET A 1023 -9.24 25.79 -8.15
N VAL A 1024 -9.38 27.04 -7.75
CA VAL A 1024 -8.33 28.06 -7.86
C VAL A 1024 -7.26 27.85 -6.80
N THR A 1025 -6.00 27.98 -7.23
CA THR A 1025 -4.81 28.10 -6.38
C THR A 1025 -3.96 29.25 -6.93
N GLY A 1026 -3.31 30.04 -6.08
CA GLY A 1026 -2.61 31.26 -6.49
C GLY A 1026 -3.52 32.48 -6.56
N TRP A 1027 -3.17 33.47 -7.39
CA TRP A 1027 -3.91 34.72 -7.55
C TRP A 1027 -5.04 34.61 -8.57
N GLU A 1028 -6.23 35.10 -8.23
CA GLU A 1028 -7.41 35.14 -9.11
C GLU A 1028 -8.17 36.48 -8.96
N LYS A 1029 -8.68 37.04 -10.06
CA LYS A 1029 -9.51 38.26 -10.02
C LYS A 1029 -10.99 37.91 -10.09
N ILE A 1030 -11.71 38.15 -9.01
CA ILE A 1030 -13.10 37.74 -8.82
C ILE A 1030 -13.93 39.00 -8.52
N ALA A 1031 -14.95 39.26 -9.35
CA ALA A 1031 -15.81 40.47 -9.23
C ALA A 1031 -15.00 41.77 -9.06
N ASP A 1032 -14.03 41.96 -9.96
CA ASP A 1032 -13.06 43.07 -9.99
C ASP A 1032 -12.10 43.23 -8.80
N LYS A 1033 -12.11 42.34 -7.80
CA LYS A 1033 -11.12 42.29 -6.73
C LYS A 1033 -10.16 41.11 -6.90
N TRP A 1034 -8.90 41.27 -6.52
CA TRP A 1034 -7.94 40.16 -6.47
C TRP A 1034 -8.07 39.39 -5.17
N TYR A 1035 -7.84 38.08 -5.23
CA TYR A 1035 -7.84 37.14 -4.10
C TYR A 1035 -6.65 36.18 -4.24
N LEU A 1036 -6.08 35.75 -3.11
CA LEU A 1036 -5.00 34.76 -3.07
C LEU A 1036 -5.51 33.45 -2.46
N PHE A 1037 -5.16 32.33 -3.06
CA PHE A 1037 -5.48 30.98 -2.60
C PHE A 1037 -4.20 30.15 -2.44
N ALA A 1038 -4.12 29.35 -1.37
CA ALA A 1038 -3.00 28.46 -1.12
C ALA A 1038 -2.95 27.28 -2.11
N SER A 1039 -1.88 26.49 -2.09
CA SER A 1039 -1.71 25.31 -2.95
C SER A 1039 -2.74 24.19 -2.72
N ASN A 1040 -3.46 24.22 -1.60
CA ASN A 1040 -4.61 23.37 -1.30
C ASN A 1040 -5.96 24.05 -1.54
N GLY A 1041 -6.00 25.18 -2.26
CA GLY A 1041 -7.20 25.91 -2.65
C GLY A 1041 -7.84 26.78 -1.57
N VAL A 1042 -7.31 26.80 -0.34
CA VAL A 1042 -7.86 27.63 0.74
C VAL A 1042 -7.52 29.10 0.50
N MET A 1043 -8.55 29.95 0.48
CA MET A 1043 -8.45 31.41 0.41
C MET A 1043 -7.62 31.96 1.58
N VAL A 1044 -6.68 32.83 1.27
CA VAL A 1044 -5.69 33.36 2.20
C VAL A 1044 -6.07 34.76 2.67
N THR A 1045 -5.77 35.07 3.92
CA THR A 1045 -5.95 36.40 4.53
C THR A 1045 -4.65 36.85 5.22
N GLY A 1046 -4.52 38.15 5.49
CA GLY A 1046 -3.35 38.75 6.13
C GLY A 1046 -2.16 39.02 5.18
N TRP A 1047 -1.00 39.31 5.77
CA TRP A 1047 0.25 39.55 5.05
C TRP A 1047 0.81 38.28 4.43
N ASN A 1048 1.08 38.32 3.13
CA ASN A 1048 1.63 37.20 2.37
C ASN A 1048 2.74 37.67 1.42
N ASN A 1049 3.86 36.97 1.38
CA ASN A 1049 4.91 37.21 0.41
C ASN A 1049 4.72 36.30 -0.80
N VAL A 1050 4.64 36.88 -1.99
CA VAL A 1050 4.51 36.14 -3.25
C VAL A 1050 5.58 36.66 -4.22
N ASN A 1051 6.47 35.77 -4.65
CA ASN A 1051 7.58 36.07 -5.56
C ASN A 1051 8.50 37.22 -5.09
N GLY A 1052 8.66 37.40 -3.78
CA GLY A 1052 9.50 38.43 -3.17
C GLY A 1052 8.74 39.68 -2.74
N SER A 1053 7.61 40.01 -3.36
CA SER A 1053 6.76 41.14 -2.96
C SER A 1053 5.78 40.76 -1.86
N TRP A 1054 5.55 41.67 -0.91
CA TRP A 1054 4.51 41.52 0.11
C TRP A 1054 3.17 42.09 -0.37
N TYR A 1055 2.09 41.40 0.00
CA TYR A 1055 0.71 41.76 -0.28
C TYR A 1055 -0.11 41.61 1.00
N TYR A 1056 -1.15 42.42 1.19
CA TYR A 1056 -2.12 42.23 2.26
C TYR A 1056 -3.48 41.81 1.69
N LEU A 1057 -4.00 40.70 2.20
CA LEU A 1057 -5.35 40.23 1.94
C LEU A 1057 -6.22 40.58 3.16
N ASP A 1058 -7.34 41.27 2.94
CA ASP A 1058 -8.29 41.61 4.00
C ASP A 1058 -8.86 40.36 4.69
N PRO A 1059 -9.55 40.50 5.85
CA PRO A 1059 -10.35 39.41 6.43
C PRO A 1059 -11.46 38.87 5.50
N SER A 1060 -11.77 39.58 4.40
CA SER A 1060 -12.67 39.12 3.33
C SER A 1060 -11.96 38.31 2.23
N GLY A 1061 -10.64 38.14 2.31
CA GLY A 1061 -9.77 37.55 1.27
C GLY A 1061 -9.38 38.49 0.15
N ALA A 1062 -10.04 39.65 0.01
CA ALA A 1062 -9.75 40.61 -1.04
C ALA A 1062 -8.40 41.30 -0.82
N MET A 1063 -7.62 41.46 -1.88
CA MET A 1063 -6.35 42.17 -1.87
C MET A 1063 -6.57 43.66 -1.61
N HIS A 1064 -5.87 44.20 -0.61
CA HIS A 1064 -5.92 45.62 -0.29
C HIS A 1064 -5.01 46.42 -1.24
N THR A 1065 -5.50 47.56 -1.72
CA THR A 1065 -4.77 48.51 -2.58
C THR A 1065 -4.88 49.91 -1.99
N GLY A 1066 -3.85 50.74 -2.13
CA GLY A 1066 -3.76 52.04 -1.47
C GLY A 1066 -3.40 51.93 0.01
N TRP A 1067 -3.79 52.95 0.79
CA TRP A 1067 -3.43 53.09 2.20
C TRP A 1067 -4.12 52.09 3.12
N LEU A 1068 -3.33 51.26 3.81
CA LEU A 1068 -3.77 50.28 4.80
C LEU A 1068 -3.29 50.69 6.20
N GLN A 1069 -4.18 50.69 7.19
CA GLN A 1069 -3.84 50.89 8.60
C GLN A 1069 -3.98 49.58 9.39
N LEU A 1070 -2.90 49.15 10.05
CA LEU A 1070 -2.92 48.01 10.97
C LEU A 1070 -2.45 48.46 12.35
N GLY A 1071 -3.39 48.59 13.28
CA GLY A 1071 -3.14 49.19 14.59
C GLY A 1071 -2.77 50.67 14.45
N SER A 1072 -1.60 51.06 14.95
CA SER A 1072 -1.06 52.42 14.80
C SER A 1072 -0.25 52.64 13.52
N THR A 1073 0.09 51.58 12.77
CA THR A 1073 1.04 51.65 11.65
C THR A 1073 0.30 51.74 10.32
N TRP A 1074 0.75 52.66 9.46
CA TRP A 1074 0.30 52.78 8.08
C TRP A 1074 1.25 52.09 7.11
N TYR A 1075 0.67 51.49 6.09
CA TYR A 1075 1.34 50.84 4.96
C TYR A 1075 0.69 51.36 3.68
N LEU A 1076 1.43 51.34 2.57
CA LEU A 1076 0.90 51.65 1.24
C LEU A 1076 1.07 50.43 0.34
N LEU A 1077 -0.03 49.97 -0.24
CA LEU A 1077 -0.05 48.99 -1.30
C LEU A 1077 -0.27 49.74 -2.63
N GLU A 1078 0.44 49.38 -3.69
CA GLU A 1078 0.20 49.96 -5.02
C GLU A 1078 -1.12 49.44 -5.64
N ASP A 1079 -1.50 49.94 -6.82
CA ASP A 1079 -2.72 49.51 -7.54
C ASP A 1079 -2.69 48.02 -7.94
N ASN A 1080 -1.50 47.41 -7.97
CA ASN A 1080 -1.28 45.98 -8.17
C ASN A 1080 -1.24 45.17 -6.85
N GLY A 1081 -1.46 45.83 -5.69
CA GLY A 1081 -1.44 45.26 -4.35
C GLY A 1081 -0.06 45.06 -3.70
N ALA A 1082 1.03 45.32 -4.41
CA ALA A 1082 2.38 45.16 -3.87
C ALA A 1082 2.69 46.26 -2.85
N MET A 1083 3.27 45.85 -1.71
CA MET A 1083 3.65 46.76 -0.63
C MET A 1083 4.83 47.65 -1.02
N VAL A 1084 4.65 48.96 -0.88
CA VAL A 1084 5.68 49.96 -1.13
C VAL A 1084 6.75 49.91 -0.05
N THR A 1085 8.01 49.94 -0.49
CA THR A 1085 9.18 50.17 0.36
C THR A 1085 10.05 51.24 -0.28
N GLY A 1086 10.75 52.05 0.51
CA GLY A 1086 11.52 53.20 0.04
C GLY A 1086 10.67 54.44 -0.26
N TRP A 1087 11.16 55.29 -1.18
CA TRP A 1087 10.56 56.58 -1.53
C TRP A 1087 9.36 56.46 -2.48
N LYS A 1088 8.28 57.18 -2.21
CA LYS A 1088 7.10 57.28 -3.07
C LYS A 1088 6.59 58.71 -3.17
N LEU A 1089 6.37 59.20 -4.40
CA LEU A 1089 5.70 60.47 -4.68
C LEU A 1089 4.20 60.22 -4.91
N MET A 1090 3.35 61.01 -4.25
CA MET A 1090 1.89 60.97 -4.42
C MET A 1090 1.35 62.40 -4.50
N GLY A 1091 0.82 62.76 -5.68
CA GLY A 1091 0.62 64.17 -6.03
C GLY A 1091 1.98 64.89 -6.06
N ASP A 1092 2.05 66.06 -5.43
CA ASP A 1092 3.30 66.83 -5.27
C ASP A 1092 4.07 66.48 -3.97
N THR A 1093 3.60 65.50 -3.18
CA THR A 1093 4.13 65.18 -1.84
C THR A 1093 4.89 63.85 -1.82
N TRP A 1094 6.12 63.86 -1.29
CA TRP A 1094 6.90 62.64 -1.07
C TRP A 1094 6.59 61.99 0.28
N TYR A 1095 6.71 60.67 0.31
CA TYR A 1095 6.54 59.78 1.45
C TYR A 1095 7.68 58.76 1.45
N TYR A 1096 7.98 58.15 2.61
CA TYR A 1096 8.95 57.07 2.72
C TYR A 1096 8.40 55.91 3.55
N PHE A 1097 8.73 54.69 3.12
CA PHE A 1097 8.36 53.45 3.77
C PHE A 1097 9.62 52.64 4.07
N ASP A 1098 9.72 52.03 5.24
CA ASP A 1098 10.92 51.25 5.61
C ASP A 1098 10.96 49.87 4.92
N ALA A 1099 11.96 49.05 5.26
CA ALA A 1099 12.13 47.71 4.69
C ALA A 1099 11.02 46.70 5.08
N SER A 1100 10.18 47.04 6.07
CA SER A 1100 8.95 46.32 6.43
C SER A 1100 7.68 46.91 5.81
N GLY A 1101 7.81 47.99 5.02
CA GLY A 1101 6.70 48.72 4.41
C GLY A 1101 5.98 49.68 5.35
N ALA A 1102 6.48 49.88 6.57
CA ALA A 1102 5.89 50.80 7.52
C ALA A 1102 6.20 52.25 7.10
N MET A 1103 5.17 53.09 7.07
CA MET A 1103 5.28 54.51 6.73
C MET A 1103 6.10 55.27 7.79
N ALA A 1104 7.11 56.01 7.34
CA ALA A 1104 7.93 56.86 8.20
C ALA A 1104 7.13 58.05 8.74
N THR A 1105 7.34 58.37 10.02
CA THR A 1105 6.89 59.61 10.67
C THR A 1105 8.01 60.13 11.57
N GLY A 1106 8.12 61.44 11.75
CA GLY A 1106 9.21 62.06 12.51
C GLY A 1106 10.53 62.15 11.74
N TRP A 1107 11.65 62.19 12.48
CA TRP A 1107 13.00 62.25 11.91
C TRP A 1107 13.49 60.88 11.44
N LEU A 1108 13.97 60.80 10.21
CA LEU A 1108 14.58 59.58 9.66
C LEU A 1108 15.84 59.93 8.83
N GLN A 1109 16.87 59.09 8.93
CA GLN A 1109 18.09 59.19 8.13
C GLN A 1109 18.02 58.19 6.98
N ILE A 1110 18.22 58.66 5.75
CA ILE A 1110 18.14 57.85 4.52
C ILE A 1110 19.42 58.10 3.73
N GLY A 1111 20.25 57.05 3.60
CA GLY A 1111 21.64 57.21 3.18
C GLY A 1111 22.40 58.12 4.17
N ASN A 1112 23.08 59.14 3.66
CA ASN A 1112 23.84 60.09 4.48
C ASN A 1112 23.01 61.31 4.95
N HIS A 1113 21.74 61.43 4.53
CA HIS A 1113 20.95 62.66 4.65
C HIS A 1113 19.79 62.47 5.63
N TRP A 1114 19.40 63.54 6.33
CA TRP A 1114 18.30 63.54 7.28
C TRP A 1114 17.05 64.20 6.68
N TYR A 1115 15.90 63.61 6.96
CA TYR A 1115 14.58 64.03 6.49
C TYR A 1115 13.61 64.08 7.67
N TYR A 1116 12.54 64.85 7.53
CA TYR A 1116 11.43 64.85 8.48
C TYR A 1116 10.10 64.60 7.76
N PHE A 1117 9.32 63.67 8.31
CA PHE A 1117 8.00 63.30 7.85
C PHE A 1117 6.96 63.73 8.89
N GLY A 1118 5.86 64.34 8.46
CA GLY A 1118 4.77 64.74 9.34
C GLY A 1118 4.05 63.56 10.00
N GLU A 1119 3.06 63.85 10.86
CA GLU A 1119 2.20 62.80 11.45
C GLU A 1119 1.36 62.06 10.38
N GLY A 1120 1.15 62.68 9.21
CA GLY A 1120 0.56 62.05 8.02
C GLY A 1120 1.57 61.36 7.10
N GLY A 1121 2.85 61.28 7.47
CA GLY A 1121 3.93 60.70 6.66
C GLY A 1121 4.45 61.59 5.52
N ASP A 1122 3.98 62.83 5.43
CA ASP A 1122 4.34 63.81 4.40
C ASP A 1122 5.76 64.38 4.63
N MET A 1123 6.62 64.25 3.62
CA MET A 1123 7.99 64.78 3.67
C MET A 1123 7.99 66.32 3.62
N TYR A 1124 8.56 66.96 4.64
CA TYR A 1124 8.61 68.42 4.72
C TYR A 1124 9.63 69.03 3.73
N THR A 1125 9.26 70.15 3.10
CA THR A 1125 10.13 70.92 2.18
C THR A 1125 10.02 72.42 2.49
N GLY A 1126 11.10 73.17 2.29
CA GLY A 1126 11.13 74.57 2.73
C GLY A 1126 11.17 74.69 4.26
N ARG A 1127 10.45 75.64 4.86
CA ARG A 1127 10.61 76.02 6.27
C ARG A 1127 9.43 75.59 7.15
N HIS A 1128 9.68 74.65 8.05
CA HIS A 1128 8.68 74.08 8.97
C HIS A 1128 9.07 74.27 10.44
N GLN A 1129 8.09 74.19 11.35
CA GLN A 1129 8.32 74.24 12.80
C GLN A 1129 8.04 72.87 13.43
N ILE A 1130 9.07 72.25 14.03
CA ILE A 1130 9.03 70.91 14.62
C ILE A 1130 9.47 71.01 16.08
N GLY A 1131 8.68 70.48 17.02
CA GLY A 1131 9.01 70.56 18.46
C GLY A 1131 9.25 71.99 18.97
N GLY A 1132 8.57 72.98 18.37
CA GLY A 1132 8.74 74.41 18.66
C GLY A 1132 9.94 75.10 18.00
N ARG A 1133 10.85 74.37 17.33
CA ARG A 1133 12.01 74.94 16.61
C ARG A 1133 11.76 75.01 15.11
N TRP A 1134 12.33 76.02 14.45
CA TRP A 1134 12.29 76.14 12.99
C TRP A 1134 13.46 75.37 12.36
N TYR A 1135 13.16 74.62 11.31
CA TYR A 1135 14.15 73.90 10.48
C TYR A 1135 13.89 74.22 9.00
N ASN A 1136 14.94 74.17 8.19
CA ASN A 1136 14.84 74.37 6.74
C ASN A 1136 15.23 73.08 6.01
N PHE A 1137 14.41 72.71 5.03
CA PHE A 1137 14.55 71.54 4.18
C PHE A 1137 14.65 71.98 2.72
N ALA A 1138 15.45 71.28 1.93
CA ALA A 1138 15.58 71.50 0.51
C ALA A 1138 14.27 71.20 -0.26
N SER A 1139 14.22 71.52 -1.55
CA SER A 1139 13.17 71.02 -2.44
C SER A 1139 13.24 69.49 -2.65
N SER A 1140 14.37 68.86 -2.31
CA SER A 1140 14.55 67.40 -2.20
C SER A 1140 14.18 66.84 -0.82
N GLY A 1141 13.72 67.68 0.12
CA GLY A 1141 13.40 67.29 1.50
C GLY A 1141 14.58 67.13 2.45
N GLU A 1142 15.81 67.19 1.95
CA GLU A 1142 17.02 67.09 2.77
C GLU A 1142 17.10 68.25 3.78
N TRP A 1143 17.36 67.93 5.05
CA TRP A 1143 17.59 68.93 6.09
C TRP A 1143 18.88 69.74 5.83
N LEU A 1144 18.76 71.07 5.82
CA LEU A 1144 19.84 72.02 5.51
C LEU A 1144 20.38 72.78 6.74
N GLY A 1145 19.70 72.68 7.89
CA GLY A 1145 19.88 73.54 9.06
C GLY A 1145 18.55 73.99 9.66
#